data_AF-A0A7K4HAF3-F1
#
_entry.id   AF-A0A7K4HAF3-F1
#
_cell.length_a   1.000
_cell.length_b   1.000
_cell.length_c   1.000
_cell.angle_alpha   90.00
_cell.angle_beta   90.00
_cell.angle_gamma   90.00
#
_symmetry.space_group_name_H-M   'P 1'
#
loop_
_entity.id
_entity.type
_entity.pdbx_description
1 polymer ?
#
loop_
_entity_poly.entity_id
_entity_poly.type
_entity_poly.pdbx_seq_one_letter_code
_entity_poly.pdbx_strand_id
1 'polypeptide(L)'
;MDEKFMISGVKRKSTAVESTYRFFQTIDLIISHLKRKADKEKIFELIRENPNLRSLLIATAAVHLYHYMGIKVQESLDSNQLTIDSTQQLHLREKQILMEEVTSLLKDSFELERGIFDEIIDLENMFLTLLIEERLGNLQETEKVKKIEDIEDQIEFGLLNIISKFPSFYFYDFIGDLIGLNDDVKLDILEEAAALKGVSLEVEKQLEQEEKEDKYIEVFTLNRLIERMQDLFEFKSYKELQVQTMPIRMIKKKILEYELNKYPISISGLNRYIEGNNLKRETIKYINNALEENLDYEQFEERILSDLKLEIIKQLKTNPNDFVYFLQSLYESSFEDVIFLLNKRGIKDTLHLINIDYELAEKVKKNMIRFNIKKQDLIVLNDNKKNLINIAKKALCNLKFPYLEKFMAKVGNHSEFDLFKILYRTEVEFDELWDILEKKTGFSINSLREFVRKKQIIDKIFFQDLNLSNYSQIILLINYDEIFTNLVTDLFYNILAKILRQLSRIIELYGIVSNDKAIFSPALRRADHTKDVEDWGQIKLEELSINRLMKRQQELVVVLNAINQVFLVNGFILSRLTNKSLKESIFELKNKESYVYKDIMPLKLKADLVSPISYCIAYDLIKRFENYGDTEKSKIISAKVEKQKKDADKKKESRKVKQENPFNWIERKITSTMMGISRPGMNPNQFYWEKKDTKIAIEQIKNHSGLTDDPFNNFCEFYFFAVEKIKSHIENMKLPSREEIVTEVSIVINEILAERLKPSPSPQEVKEMLDSERYKVAKIIALKIGSLLDKALYLKFKQKPKK
;
A
#
# COMPACT_ATOMS: atom_id res chain seq x y z
N MET A 1 28.15 -38.31 3.49
CA MET A 1 28.63 -37.28 4.42
C MET A 1 28.82 -36.03 3.59
N ASP A 2 27.96 -35.02 3.58
CA ASP A 2 26.97 -34.60 4.56
C ASP A 2 25.70 -34.11 3.86
N GLU A 3 24.57 -34.77 4.14
CA GLU A 3 23.25 -34.20 3.92
C GLU A 3 23.08 -33.04 4.92
N LYS A 4 23.28 -31.82 4.43
CA LYS A 4 22.83 -30.63 5.15
C LYS A 4 21.31 -30.73 5.25
N PHE A 5 20.83 -31.05 6.45
CA PHE A 5 19.45 -30.88 6.89
C PHE A 5 18.95 -29.48 6.49
N MET A 6 18.27 -29.39 5.34
CA MET A 6 17.41 -28.26 5.03
C MET A 6 16.23 -28.36 5.97
N ILE A 7 16.16 -27.43 6.91
CA ILE A 7 15.03 -27.26 7.81
C ILE A 7 13.79 -27.07 6.94
N SER A 8 12.91 -28.08 6.91
CA SER A 8 11.61 -28.01 6.27
C SER A 8 10.77 -26.97 7.01
N GLY A 9 10.67 -25.76 6.45
CA GLY A 9 9.79 -24.72 6.93
C GLY A 9 8.35 -25.26 7.04
N VAL A 10 7.73 -25.04 8.19
CA VAL A 10 6.37 -25.50 8.49
C VAL A 10 5.39 -24.91 7.48
N LYS A 11 4.89 -25.74 6.56
CA LYS A 11 3.77 -25.44 5.66
C LYS A 11 2.54 -25.04 6.50
N ARG A 12 2.19 -23.75 6.48
CA ARG A 12 0.81 -23.29 6.76
C ARG A 12 0.15 -22.93 5.42
N LYS A 13 -0.06 -23.95 4.58
CA LYS A 13 -0.65 -23.81 3.23
C LYS A 13 -2.01 -23.09 3.26
N SER A 14 -2.91 -23.47 4.17
CA SER A 14 -4.27 -22.91 4.24
C SER A 14 -4.31 -21.42 4.61
N THR A 15 -3.49 -21.00 5.58
CA THR A 15 -3.49 -19.61 6.05
C THR A 15 -2.82 -18.66 5.07
N ALA A 16 -1.82 -19.15 4.32
CA ALA A 16 -1.17 -18.39 3.24
C ALA A 16 -2.14 -18.20 2.07
N VAL A 17 -2.77 -19.28 1.58
CA VAL A 17 -3.77 -19.24 0.49
C VAL A 17 -4.97 -18.34 0.87
N GLU A 18 -5.45 -18.40 2.12
CA GLU A 18 -6.52 -17.51 2.61
C GLU A 18 -6.10 -16.04 2.70
N SER A 19 -4.85 -15.77 3.10
CA SER A 19 -4.33 -14.40 3.12
C SER A 19 -4.14 -13.88 1.69
N THR A 20 -3.71 -14.73 0.76
CA THR A 20 -3.51 -14.32 -0.62
C THR A 20 -4.81 -14.12 -1.39
N TYR A 21 -5.85 -14.92 -1.09
CA TYR A 21 -7.20 -14.74 -1.65
C TYR A 21 -7.81 -13.36 -1.31
N ARG A 22 -7.45 -12.77 -0.16
CA ARG A 22 -8.02 -11.50 0.36
C ARG A 22 -7.14 -10.27 0.22
N PHE A 23 -5.84 -10.43 0.01
CA PHE A 23 -4.87 -9.31 0.06
C PHE A 23 -4.23 -8.96 -1.29
N PHE A 24 -4.37 -9.80 -2.31
CA PHE A 24 -3.69 -9.59 -3.60
C PHE A 24 -4.60 -9.53 -4.84
N GLN A 25 -5.92 -9.60 -4.67
CA GLN A 25 -6.83 -9.36 -5.77
C GLN A 25 -6.99 -7.85 -5.97
N THR A 26 -6.62 -7.36 -7.16
CA THR A 26 -6.75 -5.93 -7.53
C THR A 26 -8.18 -5.41 -7.31
N ILE A 27 -9.18 -6.27 -7.48
CA ILE A 27 -10.59 -6.02 -7.16
C ILE A 27 -10.80 -5.67 -5.68
N ASP A 28 -10.24 -6.45 -4.75
CA ASP A 28 -10.33 -6.18 -3.30
C ASP A 28 -9.65 -4.87 -2.92
N LEU A 29 -8.56 -4.50 -3.61
CA LEU A 29 -7.89 -3.22 -3.40
C LEU A 29 -8.77 -2.04 -3.81
N ILE A 30 -9.42 -2.10 -4.99
CA ILE A 30 -10.39 -1.09 -5.45
C ILE A 30 -11.52 -0.96 -4.43
N ILE A 31 -12.08 -2.09 -3.99
CA ILE A 31 -13.15 -2.14 -2.98
C ILE A 31 -12.69 -1.56 -1.64
N SER A 32 -11.44 -1.81 -1.23
CA SER A 32 -10.90 -1.28 0.01
C SER A 32 -10.79 0.25 0.00
N HIS A 33 -10.52 0.86 -1.16
CA HIS A 33 -10.51 2.31 -1.31
C HIS A 33 -11.90 2.90 -1.16
N LEU A 34 -12.93 2.21 -1.67
CA LEU A 34 -14.32 2.61 -1.46
C LEU A 34 -14.72 2.55 0.02
N LYS A 35 -14.19 1.61 0.81
CA LYS A 35 -14.49 1.54 2.26
C LYS A 35 -13.83 2.66 3.08
N ARG A 36 -12.69 3.20 2.64
CA ARG A 36 -11.88 4.15 3.41
C ARG A 36 -12.36 5.59 3.22
N LYS A 37 -12.84 6.23 4.30
CA LYS A 37 -13.30 7.64 4.28
C LYS A 37 -12.28 8.62 3.68
N ALA A 38 -10.99 8.48 4.01
CA ALA A 38 -9.95 9.37 3.50
C ALA A 38 -9.67 9.19 1.99
N ASP A 39 -9.94 8.02 1.42
CA ASP A 39 -9.82 7.78 -0.02
C ASP A 39 -11.11 8.26 -0.73
N LYS A 40 -12.29 8.10 -0.11
CA LYS A 40 -13.57 8.64 -0.60
C LYS A 40 -13.48 10.14 -0.88
N GLU A 41 -12.96 10.94 0.04
CA GLU A 41 -12.82 12.40 -0.15
C GLU A 41 -12.03 12.75 -1.42
N LYS A 42 -10.93 12.04 -1.68
CA LYS A 42 -10.09 12.23 -2.88
C LYS A 42 -10.77 11.76 -4.16
N ILE A 43 -11.62 10.75 -4.08
CA ILE A 43 -12.40 10.22 -5.21
C ILE A 43 -13.49 11.22 -5.58
N PHE A 44 -14.24 11.74 -4.59
CA PHE A 44 -15.27 12.74 -4.82
C PHE A 44 -14.70 14.09 -5.29
N GLU A 45 -13.49 14.46 -4.87
CA GLU A 45 -12.80 15.66 -5.40
C GLU A 45 -12.57 15.59 -6.93
N LEU A 46 -12.43 14.39 -7.49
CA LEU A 46 -12.24 14.18 -8.93
C LEU A 46 -13.55 14.27 -9.72
N ILE A 47 -14.68 13.90 -9.11
CA ILE A 47 -15.99 13.82 -9.75
C ILE A 47 -16.74 15.13 -9.48
N ARG A 48 -16.57 16.10 -10.39
CA ARG A 48 -17.07 17.47 -10.17
C ARG A 48 -18.57 17.65 -10.41
N GLU A 49 -19.20 16.82 -11.23
CA GLU A 49 -20.63 16.90 -11.57
C GLU A 49 -21.22 15.50 -11.71
N ASN A 50 -22.38 15.26 -11.08
CA ASN A 50 -23.22 14.06 -11.27
C ASN A 50 -22.49 12.71 -11.08
N PRO A 51 -22.14 12.33 -9.83
CA PRO A 51 -21.49 11.05 -9.57
C PRO A 51 -22.43 9.88 -9.89
N ASN A 52 -21.97 8.99 -10.74
CA ASN A 52 -22.56 7.67 -10.96
C ASN A 52 -21.56 6.58 -10.53
N LEU A 53 -22.02 5.34 -10.35
CA LEU A 53 -21.15 4.24 -9.91
C LEU A 53 -19.98 4.01 -10.89
N ARG A 54 -20.20 4.21 -12.19
CA ARG A 54 -19.17 4.09 -13.24
C ARG A 54 -18.02 5.07 -13.02
N SER A 55 -18.31 6.36 -12.88
CA SER A 55 -17.31 7.40 -12.65
C SER A 55 -16.60 7.21 -11.32
N LEU A 56 -17.30 6.72 -10.29
CA LEU A 56 -16.73 6.42 -8.98
C LEU A 56 -15.73 5.25 -9.03
N LEU A 57 -16.05 4.16 -9.73
CA LEU A 57 -15.14 3.02 -9.94
C LEU A 57 -13.90 3.44 -10.75
N ILE A 58 -14.08 4.21 -11.82
CA ILE A 58 -12.98 4.71 -12.67
C ILE A 58 -12.10 5.70 -11.89
N ALA A 59 -12.69 6.62 -11.12
CA ALA A 59 -11.94 7.55 -10.28
C ALA A 59 -11.15 6.81 -9.19
N THR A 60 -11.74 5.76 -8.61
CA THR A 60 -11.04 4.89 -7.65
C THR A 60 -9.84 4.20 -8.30
N ALA A 61 -9.98 3.70 -9.53
CA ALA A 61 -8.87 3.16 -10.30
C ALA A 61 -7.78 4.21 -10.55
N ALA A 62 -8.13 5.42 -10.96
CA ALA A 62 -7.18 6.51 -11.18
C ALA A 62 -6.42 6.90 -9.90
N VAL A 63 -7.11 6.97 -8.76
CA VAL A 63 -6.51 7.22 -7.43
C VAL A 63 -5.57 6.09 -7.05
N HIS A 64 -5.95 4.83 -7.31
CA HIS A 64 -5.12 3.65 -7.05
C HIS A 64 -3.83 3.67 -7.88
N LEU A 65 -3.96 3.88 -9.20
CA LEU A 65 -2.84 3.99 -10.13
C LEU A 65 -1.86 5.10 -9.71
N TYR A 66 -2.39 6.25 -9.29
CA TYR A 66 -1.58 7.40 -8.92
C TYR A 66 -0.86 7.24 -7.58
N HIS A 67 -1.60 6.99 -6.50
CA HIS A 67 -1.03 7.02 -5.13
C HIS A 67 -0.38 5.71 -4.72
N TYR A 68 -0.94 4.58 -5.14
CA TYR A 68 -0.51 3.26 -4.66
C TYR A 68 0.44 2.58 -5.65
N MET A 69 0.20 2.70 -6.96
CA MET A 69 1.13 2.21 -7.98
C MET A 69 2.19 3.24 -8.39
N GLY A 70 2.02 4.53 -8.04
CA GLY A 70 3.01 5.57 -8.31
C GLY A 70 3.12 5.97 -9.78
N ILE A 71 2.06 5.76 -10.56
CA ILE A 71 2.04 6.01 -12.00
C ILE A 71 1.87 7.51 -12.25
N LYS A 72 2.85 8.09 -12.95
CA LYS A 72 2.86 9.51 -13.33
C LYS A 72 2.68 9.66 -14.83
N VAL A 73 1.99 10.73 -15.21
CA VAL A 73 1.54 10.95 -16.59
C VAL A 73 2.05 12.27 -17.16
N GLN A 74 2.50 13.18 -16.30
CA GLN A 74 3.20 14.38 -16.71
C GLN A 74 4.56 14.45 -16.03
N GLU A 75 5.58 14.87 -16.78
CA GLU A 75 6.85 15.26 -16.17
C GLU A 75 6.57 16.42 -15.20
N SER A 76 7.00 16.28 -13.94
CA SER A 76 7.03 17.40 -13.00
C SER A 76 8.13 18.37 -13.44
N LEU A 77 7.84 19.13 -14.49
CA LEU A 77 8.65 20.24 -14.95
C LEU A 77 8.66 21.26 -13.81
N ASP A 78 9.87 21.57 -13.34
CA ASP A 78 10.21 22.63 -12.38
C ASP A 78 9.86 22.39 -10.90
N SER A 79 10.60 21.46 -10.30
CA SER A 79 10.76 21.34 -8.83
C SER A 79 11.31 22.59 -8.12
N ASN A 80 11.62 23.67 -8.85
CA ASN A 80 12.21 24.88 -8.31
C ASN A 80 11.23 26.03 -8.06
N GLN A 81 9.95 25.96 -8.46
CA GLN A 81 8.97 27.05 -8.29
C GLN A 81 7.50 26.65 -8.06
N LEU A 82 7.21 25.42 -7.65
CA LEU A 82 5.81 25.03 -7.41
C LEU A 82 5.36 25.47 -6.00
N THR A 83 4.40 26.40 -5.93
CA THR A 83 3.61 26.65 -4.71
C THR A 83 2.82 25.40 -4.34
N ILE A 84 2.43 25.24 -3.06
CA ILE A 84 1.62 24.09 -2.61
C ILE A 84 0.37 23.91 -3.48
N ASP A 85 -0.30 25.01 -3.84
CA ASP A 85 -1.49 24.99 -4.70
C ASP A 85 -1.20 24.49 -6.12
N SER A 86 -0.06 24.86 -6.71
CA SER A 86 0.32 24.38 -8.04
C SER A 86 0.64 22.88 -8.06
N THR A 87 1.19 22.34 -6.96
CA THR A 87 1.41 20.88 -6.83
C THR A 87 0.09 20.13 -6.72
N GLN A 88 -0.87 20.64 -5.94
CA GLN A 88 -2.21 20.06 -5.82
C GLN A 88 -2.96 20.06 -7.14
N GLN A 89 -2.88 21.16 -7.90
CA GLN A 89 -3.48 21.24 -9.23
C GLN A 89 -2.85 20.27 -10.22
N LEU A 90 -1.53 20.06 -10.16
CA LEU A 90 -0.84 19.06 -10.98
C LEU A 90 -1.31 17.65 -10.60
N HIS A 91 -1.37 17.32 -9.31
CA HIS A 91 -1.88 16.03 -8.84
C HIS A 91 -3.32 15.76 -9.31
N LEU A 92 -4.19 16.78 -9.30
CA LEU A 92 -5.55 16.65 -9.81
C LEU A 92 -5.58 16.44 -11.33
N ARG A 93 -4.78 17.18 -12.10
CA ARG A 93 -4.68 17.00 -13.55
C ARG A 93 -4.15 15.62 -13.94
N GLU A 94 -3.11 15.11 -13.27
CA GLU A 94 -2.58 13.77 -13.56
C GLU A 94 -3.64 12.68 -13.33
N LYS A 95 -4.40 12.78 -12.22
CA LYS A 95 -5.50 11.86 -11.94
C LYS A 95 -6.64 11.98 -12.95
N GLN A 96 -6.95 13.19 -13.42
CA GLN A 96 -7.95 13.41 -14.47
C GLN A 96 -7.53 12.76 -15.79
N ILE A 97 -6.25 12.89 -16.17
CA ILE A 97 -5.73 12.22 -17.37
C ILE A 97 -5.81 10.69 -17.22
N LEU A 98 -5.41 10.14 -16.06
CA LEU A 98 -5.56 8.71 -15.78
C LEU A 98 -7.02 8.26 -15.85
N MET A 99 -7.96 9.06 -15.33
CA MET A 99 -9.39 8.78 -15.38
C MET A 99 -9.89 8.75 -16.84
N GLU A 100 -9.48 9.70 -17.68
CA GLU A 100 -9.78 9.68 -19.12
C GLU A 100 -9.18 8.46 -19.84
N GLU A 101 -7.94 8.10 -19.53
CA GLU A 101 -7.26 6.92 -20.08
C GLU A 101 -8.02 5.63 -19.72
N VAL A 102 -8.35 5.44 -18.44
CA VAL A 102 -9.09 4.24 -17.99
C VAL A 102 -10.49 4.21 -18.62
N THR A 103 -11.19 5.35 -18.68
CA THR A 103 -12.51 5.44 -19.35
C THR A 103 -12.42 5.03 -20.83
N SER A 104 -11.41 5.53 -21.54
CA SER A 104 -11.15 5.21 -22.94
C SER A 104 -10.87 3.72 -23.18
N LEU A 105 -10.20 3.06 -22.24
CA LEU A 105 -9.85 1.64 -22.36
C LEU A 105 -11.03 0.74 -22.00
N LEU A 106 -11.85 1.13 -21.02
CA LEU A 106 -13.03 0.36 -20.59
C LEU A 106 -14.16 0.37 -21.61
N LYS A 107 -14.45 1.51 -22.28
CA LYS A 107 -15.61 1.63 -23.16
C LYS A 107 -16.87 1.06 -22.48
N ASP A 108 -17.59 0.13 -23.12
CA ASP A 108 -18.85 -0.44 -22.64
C ASP A 108 -18.66 -1.76 -21.87
N SER A 109 -17.45 -2.00 -21.32
CA SER A 109 -17.11 -3.28 -20.68
C SER A 109 -18.04 -3.67 -19.53
N PHE A 110 -18.50 -2.71 -18.71
CA PHE A 110 -19.44 -3.00 -17.61
C PHE A 110 -20.78 -3.58 -18.10
N GLU A 111 -21.29 -3.08 -19.22
CA GLU A 111 -22.54 -3.54 -19.82
C GLU A 111 -22.37 -4.95 -20.42
N LEU A 112 -21.21 -5.19 -21.05
CA LEU A 112 -20.87 -6.49 -21.62
C LEU A 112 -20.66 -7.57 -20.55
N GLU A 113 -19.92 -7.26 -19.47
CA GLU A 113 -19.70 -8.17 -18.33
C GLU A 113 -21.01 -8.58 -17.68
N ARG A 114 -21.91 -7.62 -17.47
CA ARG A 114 -23.26 -7.87 -16.98
C ARG A 114 -24.06 -8.74 -17.95
N GLY A 115 -24.01 -8.47 -19.25
CA GLY A 115 -24.69 -9.30 -20.25
C GLY A 115 -24.25 -10.77 -20.21
N ILE A 116 -22.95 -11.02 -20.07
CA ILE A 116 -22.38 -12.37 -19.93
C ILE A 116 -22.85 -13.02 -18.63
N PHE A 117 -22.85 -12.27 -17.52
CA PHE A 117 -23.28 -12.81 -16.25
C PHE A 117 -24.79 -13.13 -16.22
N ASP A 118 -25.61 -12.30 -16.87
CA ASP A 118 -27.04 -12.57 -17.06
C ASP A 118 -27.25 -13.87 -17.88
N GLU A 119 -26.49 -14.05 -18.98
CA GLU A 119 -26.51 -15.27 -19.81
C GLU A 119 -26.09 -16.53 -19.02
N ILE A 120 -25.06 -16.43 -18.17
CA ILE A 120 -24.65 -17.54 -17.29
C ILE A 120 -25.79 -17.91 -16.33
N ILE A 121 -26.41 -16.94 -15.66
CA ILE A 121 -27.51 -17.22 -14.71
C ILE A 121 -28.70 -17.87 -15.44
N ASP A 122 -29.04 -17.41 -16.64
CA ASP A 122 -30.11 -18.01 -17.45
C ASP A 122 -29.80 -19.47 -17.79
N LEU A 123 -28.57 -19.78 -18.21
CA LEU A 123 -28.12 -21.15 -18.47
C LEU A 123 -28.18 -22.02 -17.20
N GLU A 124 -27.63 -21.56 -16.08
CA GLU A 124 -27.68 -22.28 -14.81
C GLU A 124 -29.13 -22.60 -14.40
N ASN A 125 -30.04 -21.63 -14.52
CA ASN A 125 -31.45 -21.82 -14.19
C ASN A 125 -32.15 -22.87 -15.09
N MET A 126 -31.77 -22.97 -16.36
CA MET A 126 -32.28 -24.02 -17.25
C MET A 126 -31.80 -25.41 -16.80
N PHE A 127 -30.52 -25.57 -16.47
CA PHE A 127 -29.98 -26.82 -15.91
C PHE A 127 -30.67 -27.20 -14.60
N LEU A 128 -30.83 -26.24 -13.68
CA LEU A 128 -31.51 -26.45 -12.40
C LEU A 128 -32.96 -26.91 -12.60
N THR A 129 -33.69 -26.29 -13.53
CA THR A 129 -35.08 -26.64 -13.84
C THR A 129 -35.18 -28.06 -14.40
N LEU A 130 -34.28 -28.43 -15.33
CA LEU A 130 -34.20 -29.79 -15.87
C LEU A 130 -33.95 -30.82 -14.77
N LEU A 131 -32.99 -30.56 -13.87
CA LEU A 131 -32.64 -31.46 -12.77
C LEU A 131 -33.78 -31.61 -11.74
N ILE A 132 -34.54 -30.55 -11.48
CA ILE A 132 -35.72 -30.61 -10.59
C ILE A 132 -36.78 -31.54 -11.19
N GLU A 133 -37.14 -31.34 -12.45
CA GLU A 133 -38.18 -32.11 -13.12
C GLU A 133 -37.78 -33.58 -13.31
N GLU A 134 -36.52 -33.85 -13.62
CA GLU A 134 -35.98 -35.21 -13.72
C GLU A 134 -36.14 -35.95 -12.39
N ARG A 135 -35.77 -35.30 -11.28
CA ARG A 135 -35.79 -35.91 -9.94
C ARG A 135 -37.19 -36.00 -9.35
N LEU A 136 -38.12 -35.17 -9.79
CA LEU A 136 -39.54 -35.32 -9.47
C LEU A 136 -40.20 -36.48 -10.22
N GLY A 137 -39.53 -37.09 -11.21
CA GLY A 137 -40.08 -38.14 -12.04
C GLY A 137 -41.12 -37.65 -13.04
N ASN A 138 -41.14 -36.34 -13.33
CA ASN A 138 -42.14 -35.70 -14.17
C ASN A 138 -41.80 -35.78 -15.67
N LEU A 139 -40.60 -36.24 -16.04
CA LEU A 139 -40.11 -36.27 -17.42
C LEU A 139 -40.13 -37.69 -17.98
N GLN A 140 -40.76 -37.87 -19.14
CA GLN A 140 -40.54 -39.07 -19.96
C GLN A 140 -39.15 -39.01 -20.63
N GLU A 141 -38.55 -40.17 -20.93
CA GLU A 141 -37.21 -40.26 -21.56
C GLU A 141 -37.10 -39.41 -22.85
N THR A 142 -38.17 -39.36 -23.64
CA THR A 142 -38.28 -38.57 -24.87
C THR A 142 -38.35 -37.06 -24.64
N GLU A 143 -38.95 -36.62 -23.52
CA GLU A 143 -39.02 -35.21 -23.13
C GLU A 143 -37.71 -34.73 -22.53
N LYS A 144 -37.02 -35.61 -21.79
CA LYS A 144 -35.68 -35.36 -21.28
C LYS A 144 -34.68 -35.11 -22.42
N VAL A 145 -34.69 -35.96 -23.45
CA VAL A 145 -33.82 -35.77 -24.62
C VAL A 145 -34.09 -34.43 -25.30
N LYS A 146 -35.36 -34.07 -25.50
CA LYS A 146 -35.72 -32.77 -26.08
C LYS A 146 -35.24 -31.58 -25.26
N LYS A 147 -35.38 -31.62 -23.93
CA LYS A 147 -34.89 -30.53 -23.07
C LYS A 147 -33.38 -30.42 -23.04
N ILE A 148 -32.66 -31.54 -23.16
CA ILE A 148 -31.19 -31.52 -23.33
C ILE A 148 -30.83 -30.91 -24.68
N GLU A 149 -31.54 -31.27 -25.76
CA GLU A 149 -31.37 -30.64 -27.08
C GLU A 149 -31.65 -29.13 -27.02
N ASP A 150 -32.70 -28.69 -26.33
CA ASP A 150 -33.02 -27.27 -26.14
C ASP A 150 -31.89 -26.54 -25.39
N ILE A 151 -31.33 -27.13 -24.32
CA ILE A 151 -30.19 -26.57 -23.59
C ILE A 151 -28.94 -26.53 -24.47
N GLU A 152 -28.70 -27.58 -25.26
CA GLU A 152 -27.60 -27.61 -26.21
C GLU A 152 -27.69 -26.49 -27.25
N ASP A 153 -28.87 -26.26 -27.81
CA ASP A 153 -29.14 -25.22 -28.77
C ASP A 153 -28.94 -23.82 -28.15
N GLN A 154 -29.33 -23.63 -26.89
CA GLN A 154 -29.09 -22.39 -26.15
C GLN A 154 -27.60 -22.16 -25.87
N ILE A 155 -26.84 -23.18 -25.47
CA ILE A 155 -25.39 -23.08 -25.30
C ILE A 155 -24.74 -22.71 -26.63
N GLU A 156 -25.12 -23.38 -27.72
CA GLU A 156 -24.57 -23.11 -29.05
C GLU A 156 -24.90 -21.69 -29.52
N PHE A 157 -26.13 -21.25 -29.32
CA PHE A 157 -26.55 -19.88 -29.61
C PHE A 157 -25.77 -18.85 -28.77
N GLY A 158 -25.61 -19.09 -27.46
CA GLY A 158 -24.84 -18.23 -26.56
C GLY A 158 -23.36 -18.13 -26.99
N LEU A 159 -22.72 -19.27 -27.28
CA LEU A 159 -21.34 -19.30 -27.77
C LEU A 159 -21.19 -18.53 -29.09
N LEU A 160 -22.10 -18.70 -30.05
CA LEU A 160 -22.07 -17.98 -31.32
C LEU A 160 -22.35 -16.47 -31.15
N ASN A 161 -23.24 -16.10 -30.23
CA ASN A 161 -23.53 -14.71 -29.89
C ASN A 161 -22.30 -14.02 -29.30
N ILE A 162 -21.63 -14.68 -28.35
CA ILE A 162 -20.38 -14.19 -27.74
C ILE A 162 -19.28 -14.10 -28.81
N ILE A 163 -19.12 -15.15 -29.64
CA ILE A 163 -18.11 -15.20 -30.69
C ILE A 163 -18.24 -14.03 -31.69
N SER A 164 -19.48 -13.63 -32.00
CA SER A 164 -19.78 -12.62 -33.01
C SER A 164 -19.81 -11.19 -32.47
N LYS A 165 -20.32 -10.96 -31.25
CA LYS A 165 -20.55 -9.60 -30.72
C LYS A 165 -19.54 -9.16 -29.68
N PHE A 166 -18.87 -10.09 -28.99
CA PHE A 166 -18.03 -9.76 -27.84
C PHE A 166 -16.54 -9.86 -28.18
N PRO A 167 -15.69 -9.05 -27.53
CA PRO A 167 -14.25 -9.29 -27.47
C PRO A 167 -13.88 -10.72 -27.09
N SER A 168 -12.77 -11.23 -27.63
CA SER A 168 -12.39 -12.63 -27.46
C SER A 168 -12.14 -13.06 -26.00
N PHE A 169 -11.66 -12.16 -25.13
CA PHE A 169 -11.43 -12.49 -23.72
C PHE A 169 -12.72 -12.83 -22.96
N TYR A 170 -13.86 -12.28 -23.37
CA TYR A 170 -15.15 -12.62 -22.76
C TYR A 170 -15.61 -14.04 -23.09
N PHE A 171 -15.27 -14.55 -24.27
CA PHE A 171 -15.51 -15.94 -24.62
C PHE A 171 -14.75 -16.90 -23.69
N TYR A 172 -13.48 -16.59 -23.46
CA TYR A 172 -12.63 -17.34 -22.55
C TYR A 172 -13.17 -17.29 -21.11
N ASP A 173 -13.58 -16.11 -20.63
CA ASP A 173 -14.19 -15.96 -19.30
C ASP A 173 -15.50 -16.73 -19.15
N PHE A 174 -16.38 -16.65 -20.15
CA PHE A 174 -17.67 -17.32 -20.15
C PHE A 174 -17.54 -18.84 -20.05
N ILE A 175 -16.68 -19.44 -20.88
CA ILE A 175 -16.42 -20.89 -20.81
C ILE A 175 -15.69 -21.23 -19.51
N GLY A 176 -14.79 -20.35 -19.06
CA GLY A 176 -14.02 -20.51 -17.83
C GLY A 176 -14.91 -20.65 -16.60
N ASP A 177 -15.95 -19.83 -16.52
CA ASP A 177 -16.95 -19.88 -15.47
C ASP A 177 -17.87 -21.11 -15.61
N LEU A 178 -18.32 -21.45 -16.83
CA LEU A 178 -19.21 -22.59 -17.07
C LEU A 178 -18.57 -23.96 -16.86
N ILE A 179 -17.24 -24.08 -16.93
CA ILE A 179 -16.51 -25.34 -16.73
C ILE A 179 -15.72 -25.32 -15.40
N GLY A 180 -15.73 -24.21 -14.65
CA GLY A 180 -14.99 -24.06 -13.40
C GLY A 180 -13.47 -23.86 -13.54
N LEU A 181 -12.95 -23.76 -14.77
CA LEU A 181 -11.52 -23.59 -15.04
C LEU A 181 -10.95 -22.28 -14.46
N ASN A 182 -11.77 -21.24 -14.32
CA ASN A 182 -11.34 -19.97 -13.74
C ASN A 182 -10.84 -20.13 -12.30
N ASP A 183 -11.59 -20.87 -11.47
CA ASP A 183 -11.26 -21.06 -10.06
C ASP A 183 -10.06 -22.00 -9.91
N ASP A 184 -9.99 -23.06 -10.72
CA ASP A 184 -8.84 -23.97 -10.77
C ASP A 184 -7.54 -23.23 -11.09
N VAL A 185 -7.55 -22.40 -12.14
CA VAL A 185 -6.37 -21.61 -12.54
C VAL A 185 -5.98 -20.61 -11.47
N LYS A 186 -6.95 -19.94 -10.82
CA LYS A 186 -6.66 -19.01 -9.72
C LYS A 186 -6.02 -19.73 -8.53
N LEU A 187 -6.53 -20.90 -8.18
CA LEU A 187 -5.95 -21.73 -7.12
C LEU A 187 -4.52 -22.16 -7.46
N ASP A 188 -4.27 -22.60 -8.69
CA ASP A 188 -2.94 -23.01 -9.14
C ASP A 188 -1.92 -21.87 -9.03
N ILE A 189 -2.26 -20.67 -9.52
CA ILE A 189 -1.39 -19.48 -9.41
C ILE A 189 -1.06 -19.18 -7.94
N LEU A 190 -2.06 -19.24 -7.06
CA LEU A 190 -1.90 -18.97 -5.64
C LEU A 190 -1.06 -20.04 -4.93
N GLU A 191 -1.23 -21.31 -5.28
CA GLU A 191 -0.44 -22.41 -4.74
C GLU A 191 1.04 -22.30 -5.15
N GLU A 192 1.30 -21.98 -6.41
CA GLU A 192 2.64 -21.75 -6.94
C GLU A 192 3.31 -20.56 -6.26
N ALA A 193 2.60 -19.45 -6.08
CA ALA A 193 3.14 -18.27 -5.41
C ALA A 193 3.39 -18.47 -3.91
N ALA A 194 2.59 -19.33 -3.25
CA ALA A 194 2.82 -19.73 -1.87
C ALA A 194 4.06 -20.63 -1.72
N ALA A 195 4.49 -21.30 -2.79
CA ALA A 195 5.68 -22.13 -2.82
C ALA A 195 6.96 -21.27 -2.97
N LEU A 196 7.50 -20.78 -1.84
CA LEU A 196 8.83 -20.18 -1.67
C LEU A 196 9.19 -19.03 -2.66
N LYS A 197 9.09 -17.78 -2.19
CA LYS A 197 9.67 -16.62 -2.89
C LYS A 197 11.20 -16.76 -3.00
N GLY A 198 11.68 -16.86 -4.25
CA GLY A 198 13.08 -16.97 -4.57
C GLY A 198 13.91 -15.78 -4.10
N VAL A 199 15.15 -16.07 -3.70
CA VAL A 199 16.24 -15.12 -3.45
C VAL A 199 16.47 -14.25 -4.70
N SER A 200 17.01 -13.03 -4.53
CA SER A 200 17.33 -12.09 -5.61
C SER A 200 17.87 -12.79 -6.87
N LEU A 201 17.07 -12.79 -7.93
CA LEU A 201 17.42 -13.39 -9.21
C LEU A 201 18.35 -12.47 -10.01
N GLU A 202 19.21 -13.07 -10.83
CA GLU A 202 20.02 -12.32 -11.81
C GLU A 202 19.11 -11.70 -12.89
N VAL A 203 19.49 -10.53 -13.42
CA VAL A 203 18.65 -9.74 -14.37
C VAL A 203 18.25 -10.54 -15.61
N GLU A 204 19.11 -11.46 -16.11
CA GLU A 204 18.75 -12.35 -17.24
C GLU A 204 17.57 -13.27 -16.88
N LYS A 205 17.63 -13.92 -15.72
CA LYS A 205 16.53 -14.76 -15.22
C LYS A 205 15.28 -13.93 -14.91
N GLN A 206 15.45 -12.69 -14.45
CA GLN A 206 14.33 -11.76 -14.24
C GLN A 206 13.67 -11.33 -15.55
N LEU A 207 14.42 -11.21 -16.64
CA LEU A 207 13.87 -10.90 -17.97
C LEU A 207 13.15 -12.11 -18.57
N GLU A 208 13.66 -13.33 -18.34
CA GLU A 208 13.06 -14.58 -18.81
C GLU A 208 11.81 -14.99 -18.03
N GLN A 209 11.80 -14.81 -16.70
CA GLN A 209 10.70 -15.23 -15.82
C GLN A 209 9.67 -14.13 -15.60
N GLU A 210 8.41 -14.52 -15.44
CA GLU A 210 7.36 -13.61 -14.99
C GLU A 210 7.40 -13.51 -13.46
N GLU A 211 7.59 -12.28 -12.95
CA GLU A 211 7.61 -12.06 -11.50
C GLU A 211 6.20 -11.80 -10.97
N LYS A 212 5.82 -12.53 -9.91
CA LYS A 212 4.66 -12.23 -9.05
C LYS A 212 3.31 -12.33 -9.76
N GLU A 213 3.03 -13.50 -10.34
CA GLU A 213 1.71 -13.80 -10.91
C GLU A 213 0.57 -13.62 -9.88
N ASP A 214 0.84 -13.89 -8.60
CA ASP A 214 -0.08 -13.65 -7.48
C ASP A 214 -0.56 -12.21 -7.35
N LYS A 215 0.26 -11.24 -7.79
CA LYS A 215 -0.06 -9.82 -7.70
C LYS A 215 -0.95 -9.34 -8.86
N TYR A 216 -0.92 -10.02 -10.00
CA TYR A 216 -1.63 -9.63 -11.22
C TYR A 216 -2.56 -10.75 -11.70
N ILE A 217 -3.40 -11.20 -10.77
CA ILE A 217 -4.14 -12.46 -10.90
C ILE A 217 -5.12 -12.46 -12.06
N GLU A 218 -5.84 -11.37 -12.34
CA GLU A 218 -6.89 -11.37 -13.37
C GLU A 218 -6.32 -11.42 -14.79
N VAL A 219 -5.14 -10.84 -15.03
CA VAL A 219 -4.43 -10.95 -16.32
C VAL A 219 -3.84 -12.34 -16.50
N PHE A 220 -3.14 -12.87 -15.49
CA PHE A 220 -2.51 -14.19 -15.59
C PHE A 220 -3.52 -15.33 -15.63
N THR A 221 -4.67 -15.21 -14.93
CA THR A 221 -5.78 -16.17 -15.07
C THR A 221 -6.25 -16.22 -16.51
N LEU A 222 -6.46 -15.08 -17.18
CA LEU A 222 -6.88 -15.05 -18.58
C LEU A 222 -5.84 -15.71 -19.50
N ASN A 223 -4.56 -15.38 -19.33
CA ASN A 223 -3.48 -15.96 -20.15
C ASN A 223 -3.42 -17.49 -20.02
N ARG A 224 -3.35 -18.00 -18.79
CA ARG A 224 -3.32 -19.46 -18.53
C ARG A 224 -4.58 -20.15 -18.99
N LEU A 225 -5.73 -19.49 -18.89
CA LEU A 225 -7.00 -20.03 -19.36
C LEU A 225 -7.05 -20.12 -20.88
N ILE A 226 -6.52 -19.14 -21.61
CA ILE A 226 -6.40 -19.20 -23.07
C ILE A 226 -5.55 -20.42 -23.48
N GLU A 227 -4.38 -20.60 -22.87
CA GLU A 227 -3.49 -21.75 -23.14
C GLU A 227 -4.18 -23.08 -22.84
N ARG A 228 -4.76 -23.22 -21.63
CA ARG A 228 -5.48 -24.44 -21.24
C ARG A 228 -6.64 -24.75 -22.17
N MET A 229 -7.42 -23.75 -22.60
CA MET A 229 -8.54 -23.99 -23.51
C MET A 229 -8.09 -24.36 -24.91
N GLN A 230 -7.02 -23.75 -25.42
CA GLN A 230 -6.43 -24.10 -26.71
C GLN A 230 -5.94 -25.55 -26.71
N ASP A 231 -5.32 -25.99 -25.62
CA ASP A 231 -4.86 -27.37 -25.45
C ASP A 231 -6.02 -28.37 -25.27
N LEU A 232 -7.00 -28.04 -24.42
CA LEU A 232 -8.13 -28.93 -24.11
C LEU A 232 -9.09 -29.15 -25.29
N PHE A 233 -9.29 -28.12 -26.12
CA PHE A 233 -10.25 -28.15 -27.23
C PHE A 233 -9.59 -28.12 -28.60
N GLU A 234 -8.26 -28.23 -28.65
CA GLU A 234 -7.43 -28.40 -29.86
C GLU A 234 -7.65 -27.33 -30.95
N PHE A 235 -7.73 -26.05 -30.57
CA PHE A 235 -7.82 -24.93 -31.52
C PHE A 235 -6.67 -23.95 -31.36
N LYS A 236 -6.16 -23.39 -32.48
CA LYS A 236 -4.99 -22.50 -32.47
C LYS A 236 -5.32 -21.05 -32.21
N SER A 237 -6.52 -20.61 -32.58
CA SER A 237 -6.91 -19.21 -32.42
C SER A 237 -8.42 -19.01 -32.31
N TYR A 238 -8.83 -17.91 -31.69
CA TYR A 238 -10.24 -17.51 -31.64
C TYR A 238 -10.90 -17.37 -33.02
N LYS A 239 -10.14 -16.97 -34.05
CA LYS A 239 -10.65 -16.90 -35.44
C LYS A 239 -10.98 -18.27 -36.02
N GLU A 240 -10.30 -19.31 -35.56
CA GLU A 240 -10.56 -20.68 -36.01
C GLU A 240 -11.91 -21.17 -35.50
N LEU A 241 -12.31 -20.75 -34.29
CA LEU A 241 -13.63 -21.04 -33.71
C LEU A 241 -14.78 -20.43 -34.50
N GLN A 242 -14.55 -19.34 -35.23
CA GLN A 242 -15.58 -18.74 -36.11
C GLN A 242 -15.88 -19.60 -37.35
N VAL A 243 -14.97 -20.52 -37.70
CA VAL A 243 -15.05 -21.31 -38.94
C VAL A 243 -15.23 -22.79 -38.66
N GLN A 244 -14.62 -23.31 -37.59
CA GLN A 244 -14.66 -24.73 -37.24
C GLN A 244 -15.73 -25.04 -36.20
N THR A 245 -16.55 -26.04 -36.50
CA THR A 245 -17.65 -26.48 -35.62
C THR A 245 -17.23 -27.53 -34.59
N MET A 246 -16.12 -28.23 -34.80
CA MET A 246 -15.68 -29.32 -33.91
C MET A 246 -15.27 -28.82 -32.50
N PRO A 247 -14.44 -27.77 -32.35
CA PRO A 247 -14.12 -27.24 -31.03
C PRO A 247 -15.36 -26.76 -30.26
N ILE A 248 -16.31 -26.11 -30.95
CA ILE A 248 -17.59 -25.68 -30.35
C ILE A 248 -18.38 -26.87 -29.81
N ARG A 249 -18.45 -27.98 -30.56
CA ARG A 249 -19.11 -29.21 -30.09
C ARG A 249 -18.43 -29.82 -28.87
N MET A 250 -17.09 -29.80 -28.83
CA MET A 250 -16.33 -30.29 -27.68
C MET A 250 -16.57 -29.44 -26.44
N ILE A 251 -16.55 -28.12 -26.59
CA ILE A 251 -16.87 -27.15 -25.52
C ILE A 251 -18.28 -27.40 -25.01
N LYS A 252 -19.28 -27.48 -25.90
CA LYS A 252 -20.68 -27.74 -25.55
C LYS A 252 -20.84 -29.02 -24.73
N LYS A 253 -20.25 -30.12 -25.18
CA LYS A 253 -20.28 -31.40 -24.47
C LYS A 253 -19.65 -31.28 -23.07
N LYS A 254 -18.55 -30.56 -22.96
CA LYS A 254 -17.86 -30.39 -21.67
C LYS A 254 -18.66 -29.54 -20.68
N ILE A 255 -19.31 -28.47 -21.16
CA ILE A 255 -20.22 -27.65 -20.36
C ILE A 255 -21.36 -28.50 -19.81
N LEU A 256 -22.03 -29.29 -20.66
CA LEU A 256 -23.09 -30.21 -20.24
C LEU A 256 -22.62 -31.19 -19.16
N GLU A 257 -21.48 -31.84 -19.38
CA GLU A 257 -20.91 -32.80 -18.42
C GLU A 257 -20.61 -32.14 -17.07
N TYR A 258 -20.08 -30.92 -17.08
CA TYR A 258 -19.72 -30.22 -15.85
C TYR A 258 -20.95 -29.73 -15.09
N GLU A 259 -21.84 -28.98 -15.76
CA GLU A 259 -23.01 -28.37 -15.13
C GLU A 259 -23.99 -29.41 -14.60
N LEU A 260 -24.20 -30.54 -15.27
CA LEU A 260 -25.06 -31.62 -14.76
C LEU A 260 -24.53 -32.25 -13.45
N ASN A 261 -23.22 -32.23 -13.23
CA ASN A 261 -22.56 -32.83 -12.07
C ASN A 261 -22.30 -31.84 -10.92
N LYS A 262 -22.41 -30.53 -11.17
CA LYS A 262 -22.10 -29.45 -10.22
C LYS A 262 -23.13 -29.31 -9.10
N TYR A 263 -24.41 -29.56 -9.40
CA TYR A 263 -25.52 -29.20 -8.51
C TYR A 263 -25.86 -30.24 -7.43
N PRO A 264 -26.39 -29.82 -6.26
CA PRO A 264 -26.74 -30.73 -5.18
C PRO A 264 -27.84 -31.71 -5.59
N ILE A 265 -27.85 -32.92 -5.02
CA ILE A 265 -28.82 -34.00 -5.34
C ILE A 265 -30.25 -33.68 -4.85
N SER A 266 -30.39 -32.92 -3.77
CA SER A 266 -31.70 -32.62 -3.18
C SER A 266 -32.50 -31.60 -4.00
N ILE A 267 -33.79 -31.87 -4.25
CA ILE A 267 -34.72 -30.93 -4.92
C ILE A 267 -34.83 -29.61 -4.14
N SER A 268 -34.88 -29.66 -2.81
CA SER A 268 -34.91 -28.45 -1.98
C SER A 268 -33.67 -27.59 -2.19
N GLY A 269 -32.48 -28.21 -2.23
CA GLY A 269 -31.23 -27.54 -2.58
C GLY A 269 -31.28 -26.88 -3.97
N LEU A 270 -31.79 -27.58 -5.00
CA LEU A 270 -31.94 -27.00 -6.34
C LEU A 270 -32.86 -25.76 -6.34
N ASN A 271 -33.98 -25.80 -5.62
CA ASN A 271 -34.86 -24.64 -5.48
C ASN A 271 -34.16 -23.46 -4.79
N ARG A 272 -33.33 -23.71 -3.77
CA ARG A 272 -32.51 -22.66 -3.14
C ARG A 272 -31.46 -22.08 -4.07
N TYR A 273 -30.89 -22.88 -4.97
CA TYR A 273 -29.99 -22.37 -6.00
C TYR A 273 -30.69 -21.39 -6.94
N ILE A 274 -31.91 -21.72 -7.39
CA ILE A 274 -32.73 -20.82 -8.23
C ILE A 274 -33.03 -19.52 -7.48
N GLU A 275 -33.41 -19.60 -6.21
CA GLU A 275 -33.64 -18.41 -5.37
C GLU A 275 -32.38 -17.55 -5.22
N GLY A 276 -31.20 -18.16 -5.05
CA GLY A 276 -29.91 -17.47 -5.03
C GLY A 276 -29.62 -16.76 -6.35
N ASN A 277 -29.85 -17.44 -7.46
CA ASN A 277 -29.67 -16.90 -8.81
C ASN A 277 -30.62 -15.72 -9.11
N ASN A 278 -31.86 -15.77 -8.62
CA ASN A 278 -32.80 -14.66 -8.69
C ASN A 278 -32.31 -13.45 -7.89
N LEU A 279 -31.79 -13.66 -6.67
CA LEU A 279 -31.23 -12.57 -5.87
C LEU A 279 -29.99 -11.94 -6.52
N LYS A 280 -29.10 -12.74 -7.14
CA LYS A 280 -27.98 -12.22 -7.94
C LYS A 280 -28.48 -11.27 -9.03
N ARG A 281 -29.48 -11.72 -9.81
CA ARG A 281 -30.08 -10.95 -10.90
C ARG A 281 -30.72 -9.65 -10.42
N GLU A 282 -31.42 -9.67 -9.29
CA GLU A 282 -31.99 -8.46 -8.68
C GLU A 282 -30.90 -7.49 -8.23
N THR A 283 -29.87 -7.98 -7.55
CA THR A 283 -28.73 -7.17 -7.10
C THR A 283 -28.02 -6.50 -8.27
N ILE A 284 -27.87 -7.21 -9.38
CA ILE A 284 -27.24 -6.68 -10.60
C ILE A 284 -28.09 -5.61 -11.26
N LYS A 285 -29.42 -5.75 -11.26
CA LYS A 285 -30.31 -4.69 -11.74
C LYS A 285 -30.12 -3.40 -10.92
N TYR A 286 -29.98 -3.50 -9.60
CA TYR A 286 -29.68 -2.33 -8.76
C TYR A 286 -28.31 -1.71 -9.11
N ILE A 287 -27.28 -2.53 -9.31
CA ILE A 287 -25.95 -2.06 -9.75
C ILE A 287 -26.03 -1.36 -11.11
N ASN A 288 -26.80 -1.89 -12.06
CA ASN A 288 -26.94 -1.32 -13.40
C ASN A 288 -27.61 0.06 -13.36
N ASN A 289 -28.71 0.20 -12.63
CA ASN A 289 -29.37 1.50 -12.48
C ASN A 289 -28.39 2.52 -11.88
N ALA A 290 -27.57 2.09 -10.91
CA ALA A 290 -26.53 2.91 -10.30
C ALA A 290 -25.34 3.26 -11.21
N LEU A 291 -25.08 2.50 -12.28
CA LEU A 291 -24.06 2.83 -13.28
C LEU A 291 -24.48 4.01 -14.16
N GLU A 292 -25.78 4.18 -14.38
CA GLU A 292 -26.35 5.21 -15.26
C GLU A 292 -26.85 6.45 -14.49
N GLU A 293 -27.47 6.25 -13.34
CA GLU A 293 -28.13 7.31 -12.56
C GLU A 293 -27.18 8.08 -11.63
N ASN A 294 -27.57 9.32 -11.30
CA ASN A 294 -26.90 10.12 -10.28
C ASN A 294 -27.11 9.50 -8.90
N LEU A 295 -26.02 9.40 -8.13
CA LEU A 295 -25.97 8.51 -6.99
C LEU A 295 -25.31 9.16 -5.77
N ASP A 296 -26.00 9.06 -4.63
CA ASP A 296 -25.37 9.16 -3.32
C ASP A 296 -24.87 7.77 -2.91
N TYR A 297 -23.55 7.59 -2.88
CA TYR A 297 -22.93 6.28 -2.66
C TYR A 297 -23.24 5.70 -1.29
N GLU A 298 -23.32 6.52 -0.26
CA GLU A 298 -23.59 6.03 1.10
C GLU A 298 -25.03 5.49 1.20
N GLN A 299 -25.99 6.22 0.63
CA GLN A 299 -27.39 5.78 0.59
C GLN A 299 -27.57 4.53 -0.28
N PHE A 300 -26.87 4.45 -1.41
CA PHE A 300 -26.89 3.30 -2.30
C PHE A 300 -26.34 2.04 -1.63
N GLU A 301 -25.16 2.14 -1.01
CA GLU A 301 -24.52 1.03 -0.29
C GLU A 301 -25.40 0.56 0.87
N GLU A 302 -25.93 1.48 1.69
CA GLU A 302 -26.83 1.13 2.79
C GLU A 302 -28.10 0.43 2.31
N ARG A 303 -28.71 0.91 1.21
CA ARG A 303 -29.92 0.31 0.65
C ARG A 303 -29.69 -1.12 0.19
N ILE A 304 -28.69 -1.36 -0.66
CA ILE A 304 -28.39 -2.72 -1.15
C ILE A 304 -28.04 -3.66 0.00
N LEU A 305 -27.20 -3.22 0.94
CA LEU A 305 -26.85 -4.05 2.10
C LEU A 305 -28.08 -4.34 2.98
N SER A 306 -29.01 -3.40 3.12
CA SER A 306 -30.25 -3.64 3.86
C SER A 306 -31.16 -4.65 3.15
N ASP A 307 -31.32 -4.54 1.84
CA ASP A 307 -32.16 -5.43 1.03
C ASP A 307 -31.61 -6.86 1.02
N LEU A 308 -30.30 -7.02 0.79
CA LEU A 308 -29.61 -8.31 0.89
C LEU A 308 -29.71 -8.92 2.28
N LYS A 309 -29.57 -8.10 3.35
CA LYS A 309 -29.70 -8.58 4.73
C LYS A 309 -31.10 -9.12 5.00
N LEU A 310 -32.14 -8.43 4.53
CA LEU A 310 -33.53 -8.88 4.69
C LEU A 310 -33.77 -10.21 3.99
N GLU A 311 -33.30 -10.37 2.75
CA GLU A 311 -33.52 -11.62 2.01
C GLU A 311 -32.74 -12.79 2.62
N ILE A 312 -31.50 -12.59 3.06
CA ILE A 312 -30.73 -13.61 3.78
C ILE A 312 -31.44 -14.06 5.07
N ILE A 313 -31.98 -13.11 5.85
CA ILE A 313 -32.72 -13.43 7.08
C ILE A 313 -34.01 -14.20 6.77
N LYS A 314 -34.72 -13.82 5.71
CA LYS A 314 -35.92 -14.53 5.26
C LYS A 314 -35.59 -15.97 4.87
N GLN A 315 -34.49 -16.18 4.16
CA GLN A 315 -34.04 -17.52 3.75
C GLN A 315 -33.64 -18.39 4.94
N LEU A 316 -32.97 -17.83 5.94
CA LEU A 316 -32.64 -18.53 7.19
C LEU A 316 -33.85 -19.07 7.95
N LYS A 317 -34.98 -18.35 7.89
CA LYS A 317 -36.22 -18.77 8.57
C LYS A 317 -36.87 -20.00 7.95
N THR A 318 -36.54 -20.35 6.71
CA THR A 318 -37.17 -21.47 6.01
C THR A 318 -36.57 -22.81 6.42
N ASN A 319 -35.26 -23.03 6.19
CA ASN A 319 -34.52 -24.21 6.64
C ASN A 319 -33.01 -23.94 6.65
N PRO A 320 -32.32 -24.02 7.81
CA PRO A 320 -30.89 -23.70 7.89
C PRO A 320 -29.94 -24.69 7.22
N ASN A 321 -30.37 -25.93 6.94
CA ASN A 321 -29.55 -26.85 6.14
C ASN A 321 -29.58 -26.46 4.66
N ASP A 322 -30.75 -26.03 4.16
CA ASP A 322 -30.89 -25.60 2.77
C ASP A 322 -30.27 -24.22 2.54
N PHE A 323 -30.13 -23.42 3.61
CA PHE A 323 -29.43 -22.14 3.59
C PHE A 323 -27.97 -22.25 3.13
N VAL A 324 -27.30 -23.37 3.39
CA VAL A 324 -25.92 -23.58 2.90
C VAL A 324 -25.90 -23.64 1.38
N TYR A 325 -26.89 -24.28 0.74
CA TYR A 325 -27.01 -24.32 -0.72
C TYR A 325 -27.34 -22.94 -1.31
N PHE A 326 -28.17 -22.16 -0.62
CA PHE A 326 -28.44 -20.76 -1.00
C PHE A 326 -27.16 -19.93 -1.00
N LEU A 327 -26.35 -20.03 0.07
CA LEU A 327 -25.04 -19.38 0.12
C LEU A 327 -24.07 -19.94 -0.92
N GLN A 328 -24.12 -21.24 -1.20
CA GLN A 328 -23.27 -21.87 -2.21
C GLN A 328 -23.52 -21.28 -3.60
N SER A 329 -24.78 -21.08 -3.98
CA SER A 329 -25.14 -20.35 -5.20
C SER A 329 -24.56 -18.92 -5.17
N LEU A 330 -24.81 -18.16 -4.11
CA LEU A 330 -24.43 -16.74 -4.04
C LEU A 330 -22.92 -16.49 -4.05
N TYR A 331 -22.15 -17.33 -3.36
CA TYR A 331 -20.69 -17.24 -3.29
C TYR A 331 -19.98 -18.00 -4.42
N GLU A 332 -20.69 -18.80 -5.21
CA GLU A 332 -20.14 -19.68 -6.25
C GLU A 332 -18.97 -20.53 -5.73
N SER A 333 -19.08 -20.99 -4.49
CA SER A 333 -18.01 -21.72 -3.79
C SER A 333 -18.38 -23.17 -3.56
N SER A 334 -17.41 -24.00 -3.19
CA SER A 334 -17.71 -25.37 -2.77
C SER A 334 -18.50 -25.39 -1.46
N PHE A 335 -19.24 -26.47 -1.22
CA PHE A 335 -19.97 -26.67 0.04
C PHE A 335 -19.03 -26.62 1.26
N GLU A 336 -17.82 -27.17 1.14
CA GLU A 336 -16.82 -27.17 2.20
C GLU A 336 -16.33 -25.75 2.52
N ASP A 337 -16.12 -24.92 1.50
CA ASP A 337 -15.67 -23.53 1.66
C ASP A 337 -16.73 -22.67 2.34
N VAL A 338 -18.01 -22.86 1.99
CA VAL A 338 -19.12 -22.15 2.64
C VAL A 338 -19.22 -22.54 4.12
N ILE A 339 -19.10 -23.83 4.43
CA ILE A 339 -19.06 -24.29 5.83
C ILE A 339 -17.86 -23.70 6.57
N PHE A 340 -16.69 -23.68 5.92
CA PHE A 340 -15.50 -23.09 6.49
C PHE A 340 -15.69 -21.58 6.76
N LEU A 341 -16.31 -20.85 5.84
CA LEU A 341 -16.62 -19.43 5.97
C LEU A 341 -17.57 -19.17 7.15
N LEU A 342 -18.63 -19.96 7.28
CA LEU A 342 -19.56 -19.89 8.40
C LEU A 342 -18.85 -20.18 9.73
N ASN A 343 -18.02 -21.22 9.78
CA ASN A 343 -17.21 -21.59 10.94
C ASN A 343 -16.27 -20.45 11.38
N LYS A 344 -15.59 -19.82 10.42
CA LYS A 344 -14.69 -18.68 10.66
C LYS A 344 -15.42 -17.48 11.24
N ARG A 345 -16.67 -17.26 10.86
CA ARG A 345 -17.54 -16.19 11.40
C ARG A 345 -18.18 -16.56 12.75
N GLY A 346 -17.97 -17.78 13.24
CA GLY A 346 -18.43 -18.25 14.54
C GLY A 346 -19.72 -19.07 14.51
N ILE A 347 -20.24 -19.39 13.32
CA ILE A 347 -21.39 -20.27 13.11
C ILE A 347 -20.84 -21.69 12.97
N LYS A 348 -20.79 -22.44 14.08
CA LYS A 348 -20.28 -23.82 14.10
C LYS A 348 -21.32 -24.87 13.71
N ASP A 349 -22.59 -24.52 13.86
CA ASP A 349 -23.72 -25.36 13.52
C ASP A 349 -24.81 -24.43 12.95
N THR A 350 -25.24 -24.72 11.73
CA THR A 350 -26.28 -23.98 11.03
C THR A 350 -27.64 -24.13 11.72
N LEU A 351 -27.87 -25.22 12.45
CA LEU A 351 -29.08 -25.43 13.24
C LEU A 351 -29.20 -24.43 14.39
N HIS A 352 -28.10 -23.85 14.86
CA HIS A 352 -28.13 -22.78 15.85
C HIS A 352 -28.74 -21.49 15.30
N LEU A 353 -28.89 -21.35 13.98
CA LEU A 353 -29.55 -20.22 13.32
C LEU A 353 -31.08 -20.36 13.25
N ILE A 354 -31.63 -21.54 13.59
CA ILE A 354 -33.09 -21.76 13.61
C ILE A 354 -33.74 -20.77 14.58
N ASN A 355 -34.77 -20.06 14.12
CA ASN A 355 -35.57 -19.10 14.89
C ASN A 355 -34.78 -17.94 15.51
N ILE A 356 -33.58 -17.63 14.99
CA ILE A 356 -32.88 -16.42 15.38
C ILE A 356 -33.49 -15.21 14.68
N ASP A 357 -33.98 -14.26 15.48
CA ASP A 357 -34.47 -12.97 15.03
C ASP A 357 -33.72 -11.81 15.67
N TYR A 358 -33.75 -10.65 15.01
CA TYR A 358 -33.15 -9.41 15.50
C TYR A 358 -33.69 -9.04 16.89
N GLU A 359 -34.98 -9.25 17.13
CA GLU A 359 -35.60 -9.04 18.44
C GLU A 359 -35.03 -9.94 19.53
N LEU A 360 -34.71 -11.20 19.19
CA LEU A 360 -34.12 -12.15 20.12
C LEU A 360 -32.68 -11.75 20.46
N ALA A 361 -31.90 -11.33 19.46
CA ALA A 361 -30.55 -10.82 19.64
C ALA A 361 -30.53 -9.57 20.55
N GLU A 362 -31.47 -8.64 20.36
CA GLU A 362 -31.61 -7.47 21.24
C GLU A 362 -31.98 -7.85 22.68
N LYS A 363 -32.95 -8.76 22.87
CA LYS A 363 -33.34 -9.25 24.20
C LYS A 363 -32.17 -9.88 24.93
N VAL A 364 -31.35 -10.67 24.23
CA VAL A 364 -30.10 -11.25 24.74
C VAL A 364 -29.11 -10.15 25.15
N LYS A 365 -28.85 -9.16 24.29
CA LYS A 365 -27.94 -8.04 24.61
C LYS A 365 -28.41 -7.24 25.83
N LYS A 366 -29.70 -6.90 25.90
CA LYS A 366 -30.32 -6.19 27.03
C LYS A 366 -30.22 -7.01 28.32
N ASN A 367 -30.48 -8.31 28.27
CA ASN A 367 -30.35 -9.19 29.44
C ASN A 367 -28.90 -9.36 29.88
N MET A 368 -27.94 -9.46 28.96
CA MET A 368 -26.51 -9.53 29.33
C MET A 368 -26.04 -8.28 30.07
N ILE A 369 -26.48 -7.09 29.63
CA ILE A 369 -26.20 -5.83 30.33
C ILE A 369 -26.90 -5.82 31.70
N ARG A 370 -28.18 -6.18 31.76
CA ARG A 370 -28.99 -6.20 32.99
C ARG A 370 -28.40 -7.11 34.08
N PHE A 371 -27.84 -8.24 33.71
CA PHE A 371 -27.27 -9.23 34.63
C PHE A 371 -25.74 -9.19 34.74
N ASN A 372 -25.08 -8.20 34.11
CA ASN A 372 -23.62 -8.04 34.11
C ASN A 372 -22.86 -9.32 33.71
N ILE A 373 -23.38 -10.04 32.71
CA ILE A 373 -22.74 -11.24 32.15
C ILE A 373 -21.82 -10.80 31.02
N LYS A 374 -20.53 -11.11 31.08
CA LYS A 374 -19.58 -10.80 30.00
C LYS A 374 -19.50 -11.96 29.01
N LYS A 375 -19.14 -11.66 27.76
CA LYS A 375 -18.86 -12.68 26.73
C LYS A 375 -17.78 -13.70 27.18
N GLN A 376 -16.79 -13.24 27.94
CA GLN A 376 -15.76 -14.10 28.53
C GLN A 376 -16.33 -15.11 29.54
N ASP A 377 -17.35 -14.73 30.31
CA ASP A 377 -17.99 -15.61 31.29
C ASP A 377 -18.64 -16.82 30.58
N LEU A 378 -19.28 -16.58 29.43
CA LEU A 378 -19.87 -17.63 28.58
C LEU A 378 -18.81 -18.57 27.99
N ILE A 379 -17.66 -18.02 27.56
CA ILE A 379 -16.55 -18.81 27.01
C ILE A 379 -15.93 -19.71 28.09
N VAL A 380 -15.76 -19.19 29.31
CA VAL A 380 -15.24 -19.96 30.45
C VAL A 380 -16.22 -21.05 30.90
N LEU A 381 -17.53 -20.80 30.81
CA LEU A 381 -18.56 -21.81 31.08
C LEU A 381 -18.56 -22.94 30.03
N ASN A 382 -18.32 -22.60 28.76
CA ASN A 382 -18.29 -23.55 27.64
C ASN A 382 -17.01 -24.41 27.60
N ASP A 383 -15.88 -23.92 28.12
CA ASP A 383 -14.61 -24.65 28.14
C ASP A 383 -14.47 -25.53 29.40
N ASN A 384 -14.61 -26.85 29.21
CA ASN A 384 -14.50 -27.85 30.29
C ASN A 384 -13.19 -27.79 31.10
N LYS A 385 -12.10 -27.26 30.54
CA LYS A 385 -10.80 -27.13 31.24
C LYS A 385 -10.70 -25.84 32.05
N LYS A 386 -11.37 -24.77 31.64
CA LYS A 386 -11.33 -23.45 32.29
C LYS A 386 -12.54 -23.19 33.20
N ASN A 387 -13.59 -23.98 33.08
CA ASN A 387 -14.79 -23.85 33.90
C ASN A 387 -14.46 -23.99 35.39
N LEU A 388 -14.61 -22.89 36.13
CA LEU A 388 -14.27 -22.80 37.56
C LEU A 388 -15.05 -23.82 38.40
N ILE A 389 -16.26 -24.20 37.98
CA ILE A 389 -17.09 -25.21 38.67
C ILE A 389 -16.46 -26.60 38.51
N ASN A 390 -15.94 -26.93 37.33
CA ASN A 390 -15.30 -28.23 37.08
C ASN A 390 -13.94 -28.32 37.77
N ILE A 391 -13.18 -27.22 37.81
CA ILE A 391 -11.91 -27.16 38.54
C ILE A 391 -12.16 -27.31 40.05
N ALA A 392 -13.18 -26.64 40.59
CA ALA A 392 -13.59 -26.79 41.99
C ALA A 392 -14.05 -28.22 42.30
N LYS A 393 -14.86 -28.83 41.43
CA LYS A 393 -15.27 -30.25 41.57
C LYS A 393 -14.08 -31.20 41.54
N LYS A 394 -13.13 -31.02 40.62
CA LYS A 394 -11.89 -31.84 40.57
C LYS A 394 -11.02 -31.63 41.80
N ALA A 395 -10.89 -30.40 42.28
CA ALA A 395 -10.13 -30.08 43.50
C ALA A 395 -10.74 -30.74 44.74
N LEU A 396 -12.07 -30.79 44.82
CA LEU A 396 -12.82 -31.50 45.86
C LEU A 396 -12.64 -33.02 45.77
N CYS A 397 -12.77 -33.62 44.58
CA CYS A 397 -12.55 -35.05 44.39
C CYS A 397 -11.10 -35.48 44.70
N ASN A 398 -10.13 -34.56 44.59
CA ASN A 398 -8.72 -34.79 44.91
C ASN A 398 -8.36 -34.52 46.39
N LEU A 399 -9.34 -34.36 47.29
CA LEU A 399 -9.10 -34.27 48.73
C LEU A 399 -9.02 -35.68 49.34
N LYS A 400 -8.16 -35.87 50.35
CA LYS A 400 -8.02 -37.17 51.03
C LYS A 400 -9.31 -37.48 51.80
N PHE A 401 -9.80 -38.72 51.64
CA PHE A 401 -11.04 -39.26 52.23
C PHE A 401 -11.34 -38.88 53.70
N PRO A 402 -10.35 -38.87 54.63
CA PRO A 402 -10.61 -38.54 56.04
C PRO A 402 -11.10 -37.11 56.30
N TYR A 403 -10.81 -36.16 55.40
CA TYR A 403 -11.29 -34.79 55.51
C TYR A 403 -12.73 -34.66 55.02
N LEU A 404 -13.10 -35.36 53.94
CA LEU A 404 -14.47 -35.36 53.40
C LEU A 404 -15.47 -36.03 54.35
N GLU A 405 -15.04 -37.07 55.08
CA GLU A 405 -15.87 -37.84 56.02
C GLU A 405 -16.36 -36.99 57.21
N LYS A 406 -15.51 -36.11 57.75
CA LYS A 406 -15.89 -35.13 58.80
C LYS A 406 -16.99 -34.15 58.35
N PHE A 407 -17.01 -33.81 57.06
CA PHE A 407 -18.02 -32.93 56.49
C PHE A 407 -19.30 -33.68 56.10
N MET A 408 -19.18 -34.88 55.50
CA MET A 408 -20.34 -35.71 55.13
C MET A 408 -21.11 -36.24 56.35
N ALA A 409 -20.43 -36.49 57.49
CA ALA A 409 -21.09 -36.90 58.72
C ALA A 409 -22.00 -35.82 59.34
N LYS A 410 -21.79 -34.53 59.00
CA LYS A 410 -22.56 -33.39 59.54
C LYS A 410 -23.63 -32.85 58.58
N VAL A 411 -23.45 -33.04 57.28
CA VAL A 411 -24.47 -32.75 56.26
C VAL A 411 -25.39 -33.96 56.17
N GLY A 412 -26.38 -34.05 57.06
CA GLY A 412 -27.26 -35.20 57.18
C GLY A 412 -27.77 -35.73 55.83
N ASN A 413 -27.58 -37.04 55.60
CA ASN A 413 -28.15 -37.88 54.53
C ASN A 413 -28.63 -37.15 53.27
N HIS A 414 -27.71 -36.51 52.55
CA HIS A 414 -27.89 -36.26 51.13
C HIS A 414 -26.86 -37.08 50.38
N SER A 415 -27.35 -38.05 49.62
CA SER A 415 -26.58 -39.05 48.87
C SER A 415 -25.68 -38.46 47.77
N GLU A 416 -25.62 -37.14 47.60
CA GLU A 416 -24.76 -36.47 46.63
C GLU A 416 -24.21 -35.15 47.19
N PHE A 417 -22.89 -35.01 47.15
CA PHE A 417 -22.16 -33.79 47.51
C PHE A 417 -22.39 -32.72 46.43
N ASP A 418 -23.53 -32.02 46.49
CA ASP A 418 -23.89 -31.02 45.48
C ASP A 418 -23.29 -29.63 45.80
N LEU A 419 -22.23 -29.29 45.06
CA LEU A 419 -21.50 -28.01 45.16
C LEU A 419 -22.43 -26.79 45.18
N PHE A 420 -23.54 -26.84 44.44
CA PHE A 420 -24.48 -25.73 44.29
C PHE A 420 -25.28 -25.44 45.58
N LYS A 421 -25.51 -26.44 46.43
CA LYS A 421 -26.24 -26.27 47.71
C LYS A 421 -25.34 -25.81 48.86
N ILE A 422 -24.05 -26.06 48.78
CA ILE A 422 -23.07 -25.76 49.85
C ILE A 422 -22.45 -24.37 49.68
N LEU A 423 -22.28 -23.90 48.42
CA LEU A 423 -21.61 -22.63 48.10
C LEU A 423 -22.19 -21.38 48.80
N TYR A 424 -23.48 -21.38 49.15
CA TYR A 424 -24.14 -20.24 49.79
C TYR A 424 -24.26 -20.35 51.32
N ARG A 425 -23.78 -21.44 51.93
CA ARG A 425 -23.75 -21.58 53.39
C ARG A 425 -22.55 -20.81 53.97
N THR A 426 -22.81 -20.05 55.03
CA THR A 426 -21.84 -19.16 55.70
C THR A 426 -21.47 -19.65 57.10
N GLU A 427 -21.61 -20.95 57.36
CA GLU A 427 -21.24 -21.54 58.65
C GLU A 427 -19.70 -21.65 58.77
N VAL A 428 -19.16 -21.32 59.94
CA VAL A 428 -17.72 -21.28 60.28
C VAL A 428 -16.99 -22.57 59.92
N GLU A 429 -17.70 -23.70 59.95
CA GLU A 429 -17.16 -25.02 59.65
C GLU A 429 -16.73 -25.18 58.19
N PHE A 430 -17.31 -24.41 57.26
CA PHE A 430 -16.94 -24.47 55.84
C PHE A 430 -15.76 -23.56 55.48
N ASP A 431 -15.35 -22.63 56.36
CA ASP A 431 -14.24 -21.70 56.10
C ASP A 431 -12.90 -22.44 55.90
N GLU A 432 -12.67 -23.55 56.61
CA GLU A 432 -11.48 -24.40 56.39
C GLU A 432 -11.49 -25.07 55.00
N LEU A 433 -12.67 -25.50 54.53
CA LEU A 433 -12.84 -26.15 53.23
C LEU A 433 -12.67 -25.15 52.08
N TRP A 434 -13.14 -23.93 52.33
CA TRP A 434 -13.01 -22.74 51.52
C TRP A 434 -11.54 -22.31 51.35
N ASP A 435 -10.77 -22.18 52.45
CA ASP A 435 -9.33 -21.89 52.41
C ASP A 435 -8.52 -22.94 51.63
N ILE A 436 -8.88 -24.22 51.78
CA ILE A 436 -8.25 -25.33 51.05
C ILE A 436 -8.55 -25.24 49.54
N LEU A 437 -9.77 -24.86 49.18
CA LEU A 437 -10.17 -24.67 47.78
C LEU A 437 -9.47 -23.47 47.16
N GLU A 438 -9.39 -22.33 47.85
CA GLU A 438 -8.67 -21.15 47.36
C GLU A 438 -7.18 -21.46 47.12
N LYS A 439 -6.53 -22.19 48.06
CA LYS A 439 -5.13 -22.60 47.91
C LYS A 439 -4.88 -23.58 46.76
N LYS A 440 -5.81 -24.53 46.53
CA LYS A 440 -5.66 -25.53 45.47
C LYS A 440 -6.03 -25.02 44.08
N THR A 441 -6.94 -24.06 43.99
CA THR A 441 -7.50 -23.59 42.72
C THR A 441 -6.91 -22.24 42.27
N GLY A 442 -6.44 -21.41 43.20
CA GLY A 442 -5.84 -20.11 42.92
C GLY A 442 -6.86 -18.97 42.70
N PHE A 443 -8.14 -19.18 43.01
CA PHE A 443 -9.19 -18.16 42.88
C PHE A 443 -10.09 -18.10 44.11
N SER A 444 -10.64 -16.91 44.39
CA SER A 444 -11.44 -16.64 45.59
C SER A 444 -12.82 -17.30 45.56
N ILE A 445 -13.37 -17.66 46.71
CA ILE A 445 -14.72 -18.24 46.83
C ILE A 445 -15.79 -17.26 46.38
N ASN A 446 -15.59 -15.96 46.62
CA ASN A 446 -16.51 -14.94 46.15
C ASN A 446 -16.59 -14.90 44.62
N SER A 447 -15.46 -15.11 43.93
CA SER A 447 -15.46 -15.25 42.47
C SER A 447 -16.18 -16.51 41.99
N LEU A 448 -16.07 -17.62 42.73
CA LEU A 448 -16.79 -18.87 42.44
C LEU A 448 -18.30 -18.72 42.67
N ARG A 449 -18.71 -18.03 43.75
CA ARG A 449 -20.12 -17.70 44.05
C ARG A 449 -20.72 -16.80 42.97
N GLU A 450 -20.01 -15.76 42.57
CA GLU A 450 -20.45 -14.87 41.49
C GLU A 450 -20.59 -15.63 40.16
N PHE A 451 -19.62 -16.50 39.85
CA PHE A 451 -19.63 -17.34 38.65
C PHE A 451 -20.81 -18.32 38.65
N VAL A 452 -21.16 -18.90 39.80
CA VAL A 452 -22.32 -19.79 39.95
C VAL A 452 -23.64 -19.03 39.87
N ARG A 453 -23.74 -17.83 40.45
CA ARG A 453 -24.90 -16.94 40.25
C ARG A 453 -25.12 -16.63 38.78
N LYS A 454 -24.06 -16.25 38.07
CA LYS A 454 -24.11 -15.97 36.63
C LYS A 454 -24.57 -17.20 35.86
N LYS A 455 -24.08 -18.40 36.17
CA LYS A 455 -24.56 -19.64 35.55
C LYS A 455 -26.06 -19.88 35.79
N GLN A 456 -26.53 -19.74 37.02
CA GLN A 456 -27.95 -19.92 37.35
C GLN A 456 -28.85 -18.91 36.62
N ILE A 457 -28.39 -17.67 36.50
CA ILE A 457 -29.06 -16.63 35.71
C ILE A 457 -29.07 -17.02 34.22
N ILE A 458 -27.98 -17.56 33.69
CA ILE A 458 -27.93 -18.02 32.30
C ILE A 458 -28.93 -19.15 32.07
N ASP A 459 -28.93 -20.14 32.94
CA ASP A 459 -29.80 -21.31 32.82
C ASP A 459 -31.29 -20.91 32.89
N LYS A 460 -31.64 -19.99 33.78
CA LYS A 460 -33.02 -19.50 33.90
C LYS A 460 -33.44 -18.58 32.75
N ILE A 461 -32.64 -17.56 32.45
CA ILE A 461 -33.07 -16.48 31.55
C ILE A 461 -32.80 -16.81 30.09
N PHE A 462 -31.70 -17.49 29.78
CA PHE A 462 -31.32 -17.74 28.40
C PHE A 462 -31.80 -19.11 27.93
N PHE A 463 -31.71 -20.15 28.77
CA PHE A 463 -32.18 -21.49 28.37
C PHE A 463 -33.68 -21.69 28.62
N GLN A 464 -34.24 -21.23 29.76
CA GLN A 464 -35.68 -21.40 30.03
C GLN A 464 -36.55 -20.27 29.45
N ASP A 465 -36.22 -19.00 29.69
CA ASP A 465 -37.09 -17.89 29.24
C ASP A 465 -36.95 -17.60 27.73
N LEU A 466 -35.74 -17.74 27.17
CA LEU A 466 -35.46 -17.46 25.75
C LEU A 466 -35.34 -18.73 24.87
N ASN A 467 -35.53 -19.93 25.44
CA ASN A 467 -35.43 -21.23 24.74
C ASN A 467 -34.15 -21.42 23.92
N LEU A 468 -33.02 -20.90 24.39
CA LEU A 468 -31.73 -21.14 23.73
C LEU A 468 -31.20 -22.53 24.11
N SER A 469 -30.57 -23.21 23.16
CA SER A 469 -30.11 -24.59 23.34
C SER A 469 -28.73 -24.67 24.01
N ASN A 470 -27.81 -23.77 23.62
CA ASN A 470 -26.39 -23.86 23.98
C ASN A 470 -25.75 -22.49 24.24
N TYR A 471 -24.66 -22.46 25.03
CA TYR A 471 -23.84 -21.24 25.23
C TYR A 471 -23.27 -20.69 23.92
N SER A 472 -22.96 -21.56 22.95
CA SER A 472 -22.53 -21.17 21.60
C SER A 472 -23.58 -20.35 20.86
N GLN A 473 -24.87 -20.68 21.02
CA GLN A 473 -25.98 -19.95 20.42
C GLN A 473 -26.12 -18.55 21.03
N ILE A 474 -25.90 -18.41 22.34
CA ILE A 474 -25.86 -17.09 23.00
C ILE A 474 -24.70 -16.24 22.44
N ILE A 475 -23.52 -16.84 22.29
CA ILE A 475 -22.33 -16.14 21.74
C ILE A 475 -22.55 -15.69 20.29
N LEU A 476 -23.27 -16.49 19.50
CA LEU A 476 -23.67 -16.16 18.13
C LEU A 476 -24.64 -14.97 18.13
N LEU A 477 -25.67 -15.00 18.98
CA LEU A 477 -26.66 -13.91 19.11
C LEU A 477 -26.04 -12.57 19.51
N ILE A 478 -24.99 -12.58 20.35
CA ILE A 478 -24.26 -11.36 20.71
C ILE A 478 -23.62 -10.72 19.47
N ASN A 479 -23.01 -11.53 18.61
CA ASN A 479 -22.30 -11.06 17.42
C ASN A 479 -23.19 -11.06 16.16
N TYR A 480 -24.49 -11.32 16.30
CA TYR A 480 -25.40 -11.55 15.18
C TYR A 480 -25.31 -10.44 14.13
N ASP A 481 -25.44 -9.18 14.56
CA ASP A 481 -25.36 -8.03 13.66
C ASP A 481 -24.04 -7.95 12.91
N GLU A 482 -22.93 -8.15 13.62
CA GLU A 482 -21.59 -8.09 13.03
C GLU A 482 -21.38 -9.24 12.02
N ILE A 483 -21.87 -10.45 12.33
CA ILE A 483 -21.76 -11.61 11.45
C ILE A 483 -22.56 -11.36 10.16
N PHE A 484 -23.83 -10.96 10.28
CA PHE A 484 -24.69 -10.75 9.12
C PHE A 484 -24.27 -9.56 8.27
N THR A 485 -23.89 -8.44 8.89
CA THR A 485 -23.36 -7.30 8.14
C THR A 485 -22.11 -7.72 7.36
N ASN A 486 -21.16 -8.43 7.97
CA ASN A 486 -19.99 -8.92 7.25
C ASN A 486 -20.33 -9.90 6.12
N LEU A 487 -21.27 -10.83 6.33
CA LEU A 487 -21.71 -11.78 5.28
C LEU A 487 -22.36 -11.06 4.10
N VAL A 488 -23.22 -10.08 4.36
CA VAL A 488 -23.91 -9.31 3.32
C VAL A 488 -22.92 -8.43 2.56
N THR A 489 -22.01 -7.80 3.29
CA THR A 489 -20.95 -6.98 2.71
C THR A 489 -20.02 -7.81 1.81
N ASP A 490 -19.56 -8.98 2.26
CA ASP A 490 -18.74 -9.89 1.45
C ASP A 490 -19.50 -10.34 0.19
N LEU A 491 -20.78 -10.67 0.32
CA LEU A 491 -21.63 -11.09 -0.81
C LEU A 491 -21.82 -9.99 -1.86
N PHE A 492 -22.11 -8.76 -1.43
CA PHE A 492 -22.23 -7.62 -2.33
C PHE A 492 -20.94 -7.42 -3.15
N TYR A 493 -19.79 -7.49 -2.48
CA TYR A 493 -18.50 -7.33 -3.15
C TYR A 493 -18.13 -8.48 -4.07
N ASN A 494 -18.53 -9.72 -3.75
CA ASN A 494 -18.34 -10.85 -4.66
C ASN A 494 -19.16 -10.70 -5.95
N ILE A 495 -20.41 -10.23 -5.85
CA ILE A 495 -21.24 -9.93 -7.03
C ILE A 495 -20.62 -8.77 -7.83
N LEU A 496 -20.17 -7.72 -7.14
CA LEU A 496 -19.50 -6.58 -7.77
C LEU A 496 -18.20 -7.01 -8.48
N ALA A 497 -17.43 -7.93 -7.89
CA ALA A 497 -16.17 -8.43 -8.46
C ALA A 497 -16.35 -9.03 -9.86
N LYS A 498 -17.49 -9.68 -10.13
CA LYS A 498 -17.80 -10.24 -11.45
C LYS A 498 -17.95 -9.17 -12.54
N ILE A 499 -18.36 -7.96 -12.16
CA ILE A 499 -18.53 -6.79 -13.05
C ILE A 499 -17.27 -5.89 -13.03
N LEU A 500 -16.19 -6.30 -12.36
CA LEU A 500 -14.96 -5.50 -12.25
C LEU A 500 -13.74 -6.21 -12.87
N ARG A 501 -13.90 -7.36 -13.51
CA ARG A 501 -12.78 -8.17 -14.04
C ARG A 501 -11.96 -7.37 -15.05
N GLN A 502 -12.60 -6.72 -16.02
CA GLN A 502 -11.92 -5.95 -17.05
C GLN A 502 -11.27 -4.67 -16.50
N LEU A 503 -11.92 -3.99 -15.54
CA LEU A 503 -11.31 -2.86 -14.83
C LEU A 503 -10.05 -3.30 -14.09
N SER A 504 -10.13 -4.44 -13.40
CA SER A 504 -9.01 -5.06 -12.69
C SER A 504 -7.85 -5.38 -13.64
N ARG A 505 -8.13 -6.02 -14.78
CA ARG A 505 -7.12 -6.32 -15.82
C ARG A 505 -6.43 -5.06 -16.32
N ILE A 506 -7.17 -3.99 -16.59
CA ILE A 506 -6.58 -2.72 -17.02
C ILE A 506 -5.62 -2.18 -15.96
N ILE A 507 -6.00 -2.19 -14.68
CA ILE A 507 -5.14 -1.74 -13.57
C ILE A 507 -3.90 -2.63 -13.42
N GLU A 508 -4.06 -3.94 -13.57
CA GLU A 508 -2.96 -4.89 -13.52
C GLU A 508 -1.97 -4.68 -14.68
N LEU A 509 -2.46 -4.42 -15.91
CA LEU A 509 -1.62 -4.09 -17.06
C LEU A 509 -0.76 -2.84 -16.80
N TYR A 510 -1.32 -1.81 -16.18
CA TYR A 510 -0.56 -0.64 -15.74
C TYR A 510 0.59 -1.03 -14.80
N GLY A 511 0.33 -1.93 -13.84
CA GLY A 511 1.32 -2.45 -12.90
C GLY A 511 2.39 -3.33 -13.55
N ILE A 512 1.99 -4.22 -14.46
CA ILE A 512 2.88 -5.14 -15.20
C ILE A 512 3.89 -4.33 -16.03
N VAL A 513 3.42 -3.42 -16.88
CA VAL A 513 4.31 -2.62 -17.74
C VAL A 513 5.21 -1.69 -16.91
N SER A 514 4.71 -1.18 -15.78
CA SER A 514 5.53 -0.38 -14.86
C SER A 514 6.60 -1.23 -14.16
N ASN A 515 6.32 -2.50 -13.87
CA ASN A 515 7.33 -3.44 -13.36
C ASN A 515 8.39 -3.74 -14.43
N ASP A 516 7.97 -3.93 -15.68
CA ASP A 516 8.89 -4.15 -16.79
C ASP A 516 9.84 -2.96 -17.00
N LYS A 517 9.36 -1.72 -16.86
CA LYS A 517 10.22 -0.52 -16.80
C LYS A 517 11.32 -0.63 -15.74
N ALA A 518 10.97 -1.13 -14.55
CA ALA A 518 11.90 -1.30 -13.45
C ALA A 518 12.94 -2.41 -13.70
N ILE A 519 12.64 -3.38 -14.58
CA ILE A 519 13.56 -4.45 -15.00
C ILE A 519 14.43 -3.99 -16.18
N PHE A 520 13.85 -3.30 -17.17
CA PHE A 520 14.59 -2.76 -18.32
C PHE A 520 15.61 -1.70 -17.90
N SER A 521 15.31 -0.88 -16.89
CA SER A 521 16.23 0.18 -16.45
C SER A 521 17.60 -0.37 -15.97
N PRO A 522 17.68 -1.38 -15.07
CA PRO A 522 18.92 -2.09 -14.77
C PRO A 522 19.55 -2.80 -15.96
N ALA A 523 18.77 -3.45 -16.83
CA ALA A 523 19.29 -4.18 -17.99
C ALA A 523 20.04 -3.23 -18.95
N LEU A 524 19.44 -2.09 -19.27
CA LEU A 524 20.03 -1.05 -20.12
C LEU A 524 21.23 -0.36 -19.45
N ARG A 525 21.20 -0.16 -18.12
CA ARG A 525 22.37 0.38 -17.39
C ARG A 525 23.56 -0.57 -17.38
N ARG A 526 23.33 -1.88 -17.35
CA ARG A 526 24.41 -2.88 -17.48
C ARG A 526 24.99 -2.87 -18.88
N ALA A 527 24.14 -2.72 -19.90
CA ALA A 527 24.59 -2.53 -21.28
C ALA A 527 25.50 -1.28 -21.44
N ASP A 528 25.20 -0.16 -20.77
CA ASP A 528 25.95 1.10 -20.93
C ASP A 528 27.29 1.19 -20.16
N HIS A 529 27.49 0.44 -19.07
CA HIS A 529 28.50 0.79 -18.05
C HIS A 529 29.59 -0.24 -17.74
N THR A 530 29.51 -1.45 -18.27
CA THR A 530 30.58 -2.45 -18.09
C THR A 530 31.47 -2.50 -19.31
N LYS A 531 32.65 -1.87 -19.22
CA LYS A 531 33.76 -2.06 -20.17
C LYS A 531 34.24 -3.53 -20.29
N ASP A 532 33.73 -4.41 -19.43
CA ASP A 532 34.08 -5.83 -19.33
C ASP A 532 32.94 -6.80 -19.72
N VAL A 533 31.80 -6.31 -20.23
CA VAL A 533 30.78 -7.19 -20.82
C VAL A 533 31.05 -7.25 -22.32
N GLU A 534 31.34 -8.45 -22.82
CA GLU A 534 31.47 -8.71 -24.26
C GLU A 534 30.23 -8.19 -25.00
N ASP A 535 30.39 -7.60 -26.19
CA ASP A 535 29.31 -7.04 -27.03
C ASP A 535 28.09 -7.99 -27.14
N TRP A 536 28.34 -9.30 -27.04
CA TRP A 536 27.33 -10.35 -27.07
C TRP A 536 26.37 -10.35 -25.87
N GLY A 537 26.85 -10.01 -24.66
CA GLY A 537 26.02 -9.91 -23.46
C GLY A 537 25.03 -8.75 -23.51
N GLN A 538 25.41 -7.64 -24.15
CA GLN A 538 24.52 -6.51 -24.40
C GLN A 538 23.40 -6.88 -25.38
N ILE A 539 23.77 -7.50 -26.51
CA ILE A 539 22.80 -7.98 -27.51
C ILE A 539 21.83 -8.97 -26.88
N LYS A 540 22.32 -9.88 -26.02
CA LYS A 540 21.47 -10.85 -25.31
C LYS A 540 20.44 -10.17 -24.39
N LEU A 541 20.85 -9.18 -23.60
CA LEU A 541 19.94 -8.45 -22.70
C LEU A 541 18.89 -7.64 -23.47
N GLU A 542 19.29 -7.04 -24.59
CA GLU A 542 18.37 -6.33 -25.49
C GLU A 542 17.36 -7.29 -26.11
N GLU A 543 17.81 -8.42 -26.64
CA GLU A 543 16.95 -9.45 -27.24
C GLU A 543 15.95 -10.04 -26.22
N LEU A 544 16.39 -10.32 -25.00
CA LEU A 544 15.50 -10.75 -23.91
C LEU A 544 14.46 -9.67 -23.57
N SER A 545 14.84 -8.39 -23.60
CA SER A 545 13.92 -7.27 -23.38
C SER A 545 12.89 -7.14 -24.51
N ILE A 546 13.30 -7.35 -25.76
CA ILE A 546 12.39 -7.36 -26.93
C ILE A 546 11.41 -8.52 -26.83
N ASN A 547 11.90 -9.73 -26.55
CA ASN A 547 11.05 -10.91 -26.39
C ASN A 547 10.00 -10.71 -25.29
N ARG A 548 10.40 -10.09 -24.17
CA ARG A 548 9.48 -9.73 -23.09
C ARG A 548 8.45 -8.70 -23.54
N LEU A 549 8.85 -7.65 -24.27
CA LEU A 549 7.91 -6.68 -24.83
C LEU A 549 6.93 -7.29 -25.82
N MET A 550 7.37 -8.24 -26.64
CA MET A 550 6.48 -8.95 -27.58
C MET A 550 5.43 -9.77 -26.85
N LYS A 551 5.78 -10.43 -25.74
CA LYS A 551 4.80 -11.07 -24.86
C LYS A 551 3.78 -10.04 -24.32
N ARG A 552 4.24 -8.88 -23.85
CA ARG A 552 3.33 -7.79 -23.41
C ARG A 552 2.45 -7.24 -24.52
N GLN A 553 2.95 -7.14 -25.76
CA GLN A 553 2.14 -6.77 -26.90
C GLN A 553 1.02 -7.79 -27.14
N GLN A 554 1.30 -9.09 -27.03
CA GLN A 554 0.30 -10.15 -27.17
C GLN A 554 -0.79 -10.02 -26.11
N GLU A 555 -0.42 -9.87 -24.84
CA GLU A 555 -1.36 -9.68 -23.72
C GLU A 555 -2.24 -8.45 -23.92
N LEU A 556 -1.64 -7.30 -24.25
CA LEU A 556 -2.36 -6.05 -24.48
C LEU A 556 -3.30 -6.12 -25.67
N VAL A 557 -2.93 -6.84 -26.75
CA VAL A 557 -3.82 -7.05 -27.90
C VAL A 557 -5.07 -7.81 -27.49
N VAL A 558 -4.92 -8.84 -26.67
CA VAL A 558 -6.05 -9.64 -26.16
C VAL A 558 -6.91 -8.79 -25.22
N VAL A 559 -6.34 -8.26 -24.13
CA VAL A 559 -7.11 -7.57 -23.08
C VAL A 559 -7.78 -6.29 -23.60
N LEU A 560 -7.15 -5.54 -24.50
CA LEU A 560 -7.72 -4.30 -25.05
C LEU A 560 -8.56 -4.53 -26.32
N ASN A 561 -8.69 -5.78 -26.80
CA ASN A 561 -9.30 -6.13 -28.08
C ASN A 561 -8.75 -5.28 -29.25
N ALA A 562 -7.43 -5.19 -29.33
CA ALA A 562 -6.72 -4.19 -30.14
C ALA A 562 -6.03 -4.79 -31.39
N ILE A 563 -6.66 -5.78 -32.04
CA ILE A 563 -6.09 -6.58 -33.16
C ILE A 563 -5.55 -5.71 -34.31
N ASN A 564 -6.20 -4.57 -34.58
CA ASN A 564 -5.79 -3.64 -35.65
C ASN A 564 -5.32 -2.27 -35.11
N GLN A 565 -5.10 -2.14 -33.80
CA GLN A 565 -4.79 -0.86 -33.14
C GLN A 565 -3.34 -0.79 -32.69
N VAL A 566 -2.43 -0.80 -33.67
CA VAL A 566 -0.97 -0.82 -33.49
C VAL A 566 -0.49 0.26 -32.52
N PHE A 567 -0.96 1.49 -32.71
CA PHE A 567 -0.54 2.62 -31.89
C PHE A 567 -1.15 2.63 -30.50
N LEU A 568 -2.31 2.01 -30.27
CA LEU A 568 -2.90 1.94 -28.94
C LEU A 568 -2.04 1.06 -28.03
N VAL A 569 -1.75 -0.16 -28.47
CA VAL A 569 -0.95 -1.13 -27.72
C VAL A 569 0.46 -0.60 -27.45
N ASN A 570 1.16 -0.19 -28.51
CA ASN A 570 2.53 0.26 -28.39
C ASN A 570 2.65 1.65 -27.75
N GLY A 571 1.65 2.51 -27.94
CA GLY A 571 1.54 3.79 -27.26
C GLY A 571 1.32 3.63 -25.76
N PHE A 572 0.54 2.63 -25.34
CA PHE A 572 0.36 2.28 -23.93
C PHE A 572 1.68 1.88 -23.30
N ILE A 573 2.42 0.94 -23.91
CA ILE A 573 3.76 0.54 -23.44
C ILE A 573 4.68 1.76 -23.32
N LEU A 574 4.79 2.55 -24.39
CA LEU A 574 5.66 3.73 -24.42
C LEU A 574 5.32 4.75 -23.33
N SER A 575 4.03 4.98 -23.09
CA SER A 575 3.55 5.94 -22.09
C SER A 575 4.05 5.60 -20.69
N ARG A 576 4.09 4.31 -20.35
CA ARG A 576 4.52 3.84 -19.03
C ARG A 576 6.03 3.81 -18.92
N LEU A 577 6.73 3.42 -20.00
CA LEU A 577 8.18 3.52 -20.06
C LEU A 577 8.66 4.98 -19.88
N THR A 578 7.98 5.96 -20.48
CA THR A 578 8.43 7.37 -20.53
C THR A 578 7.67 8.34 -19.63
N ASN A 579 6.78 7.87 -18.73
CA ASN A 579 5.97 8.69 -17.82
C ASN A 579 5.15 9.80 -18.53
N LYS A 580 4.63 9.50 -19.73
CA LYS A 580 3.80 10.41 -20.53
C LYS A 580 2.35 9.94 -20.57
N SER A 581 1.45 10.81 -21.02
CA SER A 581 0.08 10.41 -21.35
C SER A 581 0.04 9.45 -22.54
N LEU A 582 -0.99 8.60 -22.55
CA LEU A 582 -1.29 7.68 -23.64
C LEU A 582 -1.50 8.45 -24.95
N LYS A 583 -2.24 9.57 -24.90
CA LYS A 583 -2.49 10.44 -26.06
C LYS A 583 -1.18 11.00 -26.64
N GLU A 584 -0.28 11.49 -25.79
CA GLU A 584 1.04 11.98 -26.21
C GLU A 584 1.91 10.86 -26.81
N SER A 585 1.88 9.68 -26.21
CA SER A 585 2.68 8.53 -26.65
C SER A 585 2.20 7.99 -28.00
N ILE A 586 0.88 7.94 -28.22
CA ILE A 586 0.27 7.63 -29.52
C ILE A 586 0.68 8.67 -30.56
N PHE A 587 0.64 9.95 -30.21
CA PHE A 587 1.05 11.03 -31.10
C PHE A 587 2.55 10.92 -31.46
N GLU A 588 3.39 10.59 -30.49
CA GLU A 588 4.82 10.38 -30.69
C GLU A 588 5.11 9.24 -31.68
N LEU A 589 4.46 8.09 -31.52
CA LEU A 589 4.63 6.96 -32.46
C LEU A 589 4.13 7.25 -33.87
N LYS A 590 3.06 8.05 -34.00
CA LYS A 590 2.51 8.45 -35.31
C LYS A 590 3.38 9.45 -36.04
N ASN A 591 3.98 10.39 -35.33
CA ASN A 591 4.55 11.59 -35.93
C ASN A 591 6.07 11.68 -35.89
N LYS A 592 6.73 11.01 -34.95
CA LYS A 592 8.20 10.99 -34.91
C LYS A 592 8.76 9.88 -35.81
N GLU A 593 9.99 10.10 -36.24
CA GLU A 593 10.77 9.10 -36.98
C GLU A 593 10.99 7.86 -36.11
N SER A 594 11.00 6.70 -36.77
CA SER A 594 11.22 5.41 -36.13
C SER A 594 12.71 5.06 -36.12
N TYR A 595 13.18 4.54 -34.99
CA TYR A 595 14.53 4.03 -34.82
C TYR A 595 14.80 2.77 -35.62
N VAL A 596 13.77 2.11 -36.17
CA VAL A 596 13.94 1.01 -37.14
C VAL A 596 14.61 1.48 -38.43
N TYR A 597 14.32 2.72 -38.85
CA TYR A 597 14.89 3.31 -40.06
C TYR A 597 16.07 4.22 -39.77
N LYS A 598 16.58 4.20 -38.53
CA LYS A 598 17.75 4.97 -38.12
C LYS A 598 18.91 4.65 -39.07
N ASP A 599 19.60 5.69 -39.52
CA ASP A 599 20.73 5.60 -40.45
C ASP A 599 20.40 5.15 -41.90
N ILE A 600 19.12 4.89 -42.21
CA ILE A 600 18.64 4.58 -43.57
C ILE A 600 17.87 5.77 -44.15
N MET A 601 16.77 6.17 -43.51
CA MET A 601 15.96 7.32 -43.94
C MET A 601 15.03 7.79 -42.80
N PRO A 602 14.78 9.10 -42.64
CA PRO A 602 13.86 9.64 -41.63
C PRO A 602 12.39 9.31 -41.96
N LEU A 603 11.99 8.06 -41.72
CA LEU A 603 10.65 7.55 -41.99
C LEU A 603 9.85 7.33 -40.70
N LYS A 604 8.55 7.57 -40.80
CA LYS A 604 7.56 7.28 -39.76
C LYS A 604 7.09 5.83 -39.86
N LEU A 605 6.67 5.25 -38.73
CA LEU A 605 6.01 3.95 -38.71
C LEU A 605 4.66 4.03 -39.45
N LYS A 606 4.48 3.18 -40.46
CA LYS A 606 3.19 3.03 -41.17
C LYS A 606 2.36 1.98 -40.45
N ALA A 607 1.25 2.38 -39.83
CA ALA A 607 0.36 1.45 -39.13
C ALA A 607 -0.19 0.34 -40.02
N ASP A 608 -0.44 0.63 -41.29
CA ASP A 608 -1.06 -0.33 -42.22
C ASP A 608 -0.12 -1.49 -42.60
N LEU A 609 1.18 -1.35 -42.36
CA LEU A 609 2.20 -2.33 -42.76
C LEU A 609 2.71 -3.18 -41.59
N VAL A 610 2.32 -2.86 -40.35
CA VAL A 610 2.92 -3.48 -39.16
C VAL A 610 1.84 -3.98 -38.23
N SER A 611 1.95 -5.24 -37.81
CA SER A 611 1.08 -5.82 -36.78
C SER A 611 1.31 -5.13 -35.43
N PRO A 612 0.28 -5.01 -34.55
CA PRO A 612 0.48 -4.53 -33.17
C PRO A 612 1.51 -5.34 -32.39
N ILE A 613 1.65 -6.63 -32.71
CA ILE A 613 2.70 -7.52 -32.22
C ILE A 613 3.80 -7.56 -33.28
N SER A 614 4.93 -6.94 -33.00
CA SER A 614 6.04 -6.86 -33.95
C SER A 614 7.36 -6.61 -33.25
N TYR A 615 8.35 -7.43 -33.62
CA TYR A 615 9.73 -7.25 -33.21
C TYR A 615 10.25 -5.84 -33.55
N CYS A 616 9.96 -5.34 -34.75
CA CYS A 616 10.42 -4.03 -35.21
C CYS A 616 9.90 -2.90 -34.30
N ILE A 617 8.64 -2.98 -33.86
CA ILE A 617 8.08 -1.96 -32.97
C ILE A 617 8.64 -2.13 -31.55
N ALA A 618 8.80 -3.36 -31.07
CA ALA A 618 9.39 -3.61 -29.77
C ALA A 618 10.82 -3.05 -29.68
N TYR A 619 11.62 -3.22 -30.75
CA TYR A 619 12.93 -2.59 -30.88
C TYR A 619 12.84 -1.05 -30.86
N ASP A 620 11.93 -0.44 -31.63
CA ASP A 620 11.70 1.02 -31.63
C ASP A 620 11.38 1.56 -30.23
N LEU A 621 10.55 0.83 -29.47
CA LEU A 621 10.15 1.20 -28.11
C LEU A 621 11.34 1.19 -27.14
N ILE A 622 12.20 0.17 -27.21
CA ILE A 622 13.40 0.09 -26.36
C ILE A 622 14.36 1.24 -26.68
N LYS A 623 14.62 1.52 -27.96
CA LYS A 623 15.49 2.65 -28.34
C LYS A 623 14.91 4.01 -27.96
N ARG A 624 13.59 4.19 -28.03
CA ARG A 624 12.91 5.37 -27.46
C ARG A 624 13.12 5.48 -25.95
N PHE A 625 13.04 4.36 -25.24
CA PHE A 625 13.22 4.32 -23.80
C PHE A 625 14.68 4.57 -23.37
N GLU A 626 15.67 4.03 -24.08
CA GLU A 626 17.10 4.36 -23.91
C GLU A 626 17.35 5.86 -24.04
N ASN A 627 16.88 6.45 -25.15
CA ASN A 627 17.03 7.89 -25.38
C ASN A 627 16.32 8.72 -24.31
N TYR A 628 15.15 8.28 -23.84
CA TYR A 628 14.48 8.92 -22.71
C TYR A 628 15.36 8.88 -21.44
N GLY A 629 15.93 7.73 -21.11
CA GLY A 629 16.87 7.58 -19.99
C GLY A 629 18.07 8.52 -20.08
N ASP A 630 18.63 8.73 -21.27
CA ASP A 630 19.75 9.66 -21.48
C ASP A 630 19.32 11.12 -21.38
N THR A 631 18.12 11.47 -21.84
CA THR A 631 17.56 12.80 -21.62
C THR A 631 17.30 13.08 -20.14
N GLU A 632 16.86 12.10 -19.36
CA GLU A 632 16.71 12.25 -17.90
C GLU A 632 18.06 12.42 -17.21
N LYS A 633 19.07 11.58 -17.54
CA LYS A 633 20.43 11.71 -17.00
C LYS A 633 20.98 13.12 -17.25
N SER A 634 20.85 13.65 -18.47
CA SER A 634 21.34 14.98 -18.81
C SER A 634 20.58 16.11 -18.10
N LYS A 635 19.24 16.01 -17.98
CA LYS A 635 18.41 16.94 -17.17
C LYS A 635 18.82 16.94 -15.69
N ILE A 636 19.10 15.78 -15.09
CA ILE A 636 19.53 15.67 -13.69
C ILE A 636 20.91 16.30 -13.49
N ILE A 637 21.81 16.11 -14.45
CA ILE A 637 23.15 16.73 -14.41
C ILE A 637 23.03 18.25 -14.50
N SER A 638 22.24 18.80 -15.43
CA SER A 638 22.05 20.25 -15.56
C SER A 638 21.43 20.86 -14.29
N ALA A 639 20.43 20.21 -13.70
CA ALA A 639 19.82 20.65 -12.44
C ALA A 639 20.82 20.64 -11.26
N LYS A 640 21.69 19.63 -11.17
CA LYS A 640 22.78 19.60 -10.18
C LYS A 640 23.77 20.74 -10.39
N VAL A 641 24.14 21.03 -11.64
CA VAL A 641 25.05 22.14 -11.99
C VAL A 641 24.42 23.48 -11.62
N GLU A 642 23.14 23.70 -11.89
CA GLU A 642 22.45 24.93 -11.50
C GLU A 642 22.38 25.11 -9.98
N LYS A 643 22.10 24.04 -9.23
CA LYS A 643 22.11 24.08 -7.77
C LYS A 643 23.49 24.46 -7.23
N GLN A 644 24.55 23.88 -7.79
CA GLN A 644 25.93 24.23 -7.45
C GLN A 644 26.28 25.68 -7.78
N LYS A 645 25.79 26.21 -8.91
CA LYS A 645 25.95 27.63 -9.27
C LYS A 645 25.25 28.54 -8.25
N LYS A 646 23.98 28.27 -7.92
CA LYS A 646 23.22 29.03 -6.91
C LYS A 646 23.90 29.01 -5.54
N ASP A 647 24.44 27.87 -5.12
CA ASP A 647 25.18 27.76 -3.86
C ASP A 647 26.54 28.49 -3.91
N ALA A 648 27.21 28.51 -5.07
CA ALA A 648 28.44 29.26 -5.27
C ALA A 648 28.20 30.78 -5.25
N ASP A 649 27.10 31.25 -5.82
CA ASP A 649 26.74 32.67 -5.84
C ASP A 649 26.33 33.16 -4.45
N LYS A 650 25.56 32.38 -3.68
CA LYS A 650 25.31 32.64 -2.25
C LYS A 650 26.61 32.74 -1.43
N LYS A 651 27.59 31.88 -1.71
CA LYS A 651 28.91 31.95 -1.07
C LYS A 651 29.66 33.23 -1.47
N LYS A 652 29.58 33.68 -2.73
CA LYS A 652 30.20 34.93 -3.18
C LYS A 652 29.56 36.16 -2.55
N GLU A 653 28.23 36.22 -2.45
CA GLU A 653 27.52 37.30 -1.75
C GLU A 653 27.91 37.37 -0.27
N SER A 654 27.97 36.22 0.41
CA SER A 654 28.40 36.17 1.81
C SER A 654 29.86 36.63 2.03
N ARG A 655 30.71 36.57 0.99
CA ARG A 655 32.08 37.09 1.02
C ARG A 655 32.11 38.61 0.81
N LYS A 656 31.29 39.16 -0.08
CA LYS A 656 31.17 40.61 -0.31
C LYS A 656 30.70 41.34 0.95
N VAL A 657 29.66 40.83 1.62
CA VAL A 657 29.15 41.40 2.88
C VAL A 657 30.21 41.41 4.00
N LYS A 658 31.18 40.50 3.97
CA LYS A 658 32.30 40.48 4.94
C LYS A 658 33.41 41.48 4.64
N GLN A 659 33.51 41.99 3.41
CA GLN A 659 34.51 42.98 3.02
C GLN A 659 34.07 44.42 3.34
N GLU A 660 32.76 44.68 3.49
CA GLU A 660 32.21 46.04 3.68
C GLU A 660 32.43 46.63 5.08
N ASN A 661 32.85 45.85 6.10
CA ASN A 661 33.12 46.43 7.43
C ASN A 661 34.17 45.64 8.25
N PRO A 662 35.48 45.94 8.10
CA PRO A 662 36.56 45.19 8.75
C PRO A 662 36.60 45.35 10.29
N PHE A 663 35.91 46.36 10.83
CA PHE A 663 35.86 46.64 12.27
C PHE A 663 34.90 45.72 13.07
N ASN A 664 33.89 45.15 12.39
CA ASN A 664 32.84 44.36 13.06
C ASN A 664 33.38 43.16 13.85
N TRP A 665 34.42 42.50 13.34
CA TRP A 665 34.98 41.34 14.02
C TRP A 665 35.73 41.73 15.30
N ILE A 666 36.59 42.76 15.24
CA ILE A 666 37.40 43.17 16.39
C ILE A 666 36.51 43.76 17.49
N GLU A 667 35.45 44.51 17.13
CA GLU A 667 34.46 45.01 18.06
C GLU A 667 33.73 43.87 18.79
N ARG A 668 33.24 42.86 18.05
CA ARG A 668 32.57 41.68 18.65
C ARG A 668 33.52 40.89 19.55
N LYS A 669 34.79 40.72 19.16
CA LYS A 669 35.78 40.01 19.97
C LYS A 669 36.05 40.74 21.27
N ILE A 670 36.33 42.05 21.23
CA ILE A 670 36.55 42.86 22.44
C ILE A 670 35.31 42.82 23.35
N THR A 671 34.12 43.06 22.78
CA THR A 671 32.86 43.08 23.55
C THR A 671 32.56 41.73 24.22
N SER A 672 32.68 40.62 23.48
CA SER A 672 32.44 39.28 24.02
C SER A 672 33.44 38.87 25.09
N THR A 673 34.71 39.23 24.90
CA THR A 673 35.81 39.00 25.86
C THR A 673 35.56 39.78 27.15
N MET A 674 35.23 41.06 27.03
CA MET A 674 35.03 41.97 28.16
C MET A 674 33.71 41.76 28.92
N MET A 675 32.63 41.35 28.24
CA MET A 675 31.36 40.97 28.88
C MET A 675 31.37 39.53 29.40
N GLY A 676 32.08 38.62 28.72
CA GLY A 676 32.16 37.21 29.06
C GLY A 676 32.79 36.98 30.43
N ILE A 677 33.87 37.72 30.75
CA ILE A 677 34.57 37.55 32.03
C ILE A 677 33.76 37.97 33.26
N SER A 678 32.76 38.86 33.08
CA SER A 678 31.82 39.20 34.15
C SER A 678 30.83 38.08 34.48
N ARG A 679 30.57 37.13 33.56
CA ARG A 679 29.57 36.06 33.77
C ARG A 679 30.04 35.05 34.82
N PRO A 680 29.18 34.61 35.76
CA PRO A 680 29.51 33.56 36.73
C PRO A 680 29.61 32.19 36.03
N GLY A 681 30.61 31.38 36.40
CA GLY A 681 30.75 29.99 35.94
C GLY A 681 31.51 29.75 34.63
N MET A 682 31.98 30.78 33.93
CA MET A 682 32.81 30.62 32.72
C MET A 682 34.31 30.65 33.04
N ASN A 683 35.08 29.78 32.37
CA ASN A 683 36.54 29.72 32.53
C ASN A 683 37.20 30.94 31.86
N PRO A 684 37.93 31.80 32.61
CA PRO A 684 38.59 32.99 32.08
C PRO A 684 39.59 32.70 30.96
N ASN A 685 40.19 31.50 30.95
CA ASN A 685 41.21 31.12 29.97
C ASN A 685 40.69 31.08 28.53
N GLN A 686 39.37 30.91 28.33
CA GLN A 686 38.74 30.85 27.01
C GLN A 686 38.65 32.22 26.31
N PHE A 687 38.91 33.31 27.04
CA PHE A 687 38.74 34.67 26.55
C PHE A 687 40.07 35.36 26.21
N TYR A 688 41.21 34.73 26.54
CA TYR A 688 42.54 35.25 26.17
C TYR A 688 42.76 35.19 24.65
N TRP A 689 43.67 36.03 24.16
CA TRP A 689 44.00 36.14 22.75
C TRP A 689 44.70 34.89 22.21
N GLU A 690 44.08 34.19 21.25
CA GLU A 690 44.63 32.96 20.68
C GLU A 690 45.37 33.18 19.34
N LYS A 691 46.10 32.15 18.90
CA LYS A 691 46.72 32.10 17.56
C LYS A 691 45.68 32.26 16.43
N LYS A 692 44.45 31.79 16.64
CA LYS A 692 43.34 31.93 15.68
C LYS A 692 42.86 33.38 15.58
N ASP A 693 42.75 34.07 16.71
CA ASP A 693 42.37 35.50 16.74
C ASP A 693 43.43 36.36 16.05
N THR A 694 44.70 36.04 16.26
CA THR A 694 45.82 36.72 15.58
C THR A 694 45.71 36.60 14.06
N LYS A 695 45.40 35.42 13.52
CA LYS A 695 45.25 35.22 12.06
C LYS A 695 44.09 36.05 11.48
N ILE A 696 42.93 36.04 12.16
CA ILE A 696 41.75 36.78 11.69
C ILE A 696 41.99 38.28 11.80
N ALA A 697 42.62 38.76 12.89
CA ALA A 697 42.98 40.16 13.06
C ALA A 697 43.94 40.66 11.96
N ILE A 698 44.94 39.86 11.59
CA ILE A 698 45.87 40.21 10.51
C ILE A 698 45.13 40.39 9.18
N GLU A 699 44.21 39.49 8.84
CA GLU A 699 43.42 39.61 7.61
C GLU A 699 42.56 40.87 7.61
N GLN A 700 41.92 41.21 8.74
CA GLN A 700 41.10 42.42 8.84
C GLN A 700 41.93 43.71 8.79
N ILE A 701 43.08 43.76 9.48
CA ILE A 701 43.99 44.91 9.46
C ILE A 701 44.57 45.09 8.05
N LYS A 702 44.99 44.00 7.39
CA LYS A 702 45.47 44.05 6.00
C LYS A 702 44.38 44.56 5.05
N ASN A 703 43.17 44.02 5.16
CA ASN A 703 42.05 44.45 4.32
C ASN A 703 41.72 45.94 4.54
N HIS A 704 41.73 46.40 5.79
CA HIS A 704 41.48 47.81 6.12
C HIS A 704 42.60 48.73 5.61
N SER A 705 43.87 48.30 5.69
CA SER A 705 45.01 49.07 5.17
C SER A 705 44.95 49.34 3.66
N GLY A 706 44.18 48.54 2.92
CA GLY A 706 44.01 48.68 1.47
C GLY A 706 42.78 49.47 1.03
N LEU A 707 41.99 50.06 1.94
CA LEU A 707 40.75 50.77 1.59
C LEU A 707 40.98 52.20 1.09
N THR A 708 42.09 52.86 1.44
CA THR A 708 42.44 54.23 1.01
C THR A 708 43.93 54.34 0.67
N ASP A 709 44.32 55.40 -0.05
CA ASP A 709 45.70 55.66 -0.53
C ASP A 709 46.73 55.98 0.57
N ASP A 710 46.36 55.85 1.85
CA ASP A 710 47.23 56.09 2.99
C ASP A 710 47.22 54.91 3.98
N PRO A 711 48.06 53.88 3.74
CA PRO A 711 48.16 52.70 4.59
C PRO A 711 48.53 53.03 6.04
N PHE A 712 49.33 54.08 6.25
CA PHE A 712 49.77 54.50 7.57
C PHE A 712 48.59 54.95 8.44
N ASN A 713 47.75 55.82 7.89
CA ASN A 713 46.58 56.32 8.60
C ASN A 713 45.56 55.20 8.87
N ASN A 714 45.37 54.27 7.93
CA ASN A 714 44.47 53.13 8.13
C ASN A 714 44.97 52.16 9.22
N PHE A 715 46.29 51.90 9.32
CA PHE A 715 46.84 51.11 10.42
C PHE A 715 46.63 51.81 11.77
N CYS A 716 46.83 53.13 11.82
CA CYS A 716 46.57 53.93 13.01
C CYS A 716 45.09 53.92 13.39
N GLU A 717 44.19 54.05 12.42
CA GLU A 717 42.73 54.04 12.62
C GLU A 717 42.25 52.70 13.17
N PHE A 718 42.68 51.58 12.60
CA PHE A 718 42.32 50.25 13.10
C PHE A 718 42.85 50.00 14.51
N TYR A 719 44.10 50.39 14.78
CA TYR A 719 44.68 50.23 16.10
C TYR A 719 43.97 51.13 17.13
N PHE A 720 43.72 52.38 16.77
CA PHE A 720 43.00 53.33 17.61
C PHE A 720 41.58 52.85 17.94
N PHE A 721 40.82 52.39 16.95
CA PHE A 721 39.48 51.86 17.15
C PHE A 721 39.45 50.69 18.14
N ALA A 722 40.39 49.74 18.01
CA ALA A 722 40.50 48.62 18.92
C ALA A 722 40.83 49.09 20.36
N VAL A 723 41.72 50.06 20.51
CA VAL A 723 42.10 50.63 21.82
C VAL A 723 40.95 51.41 22.46
N GLU A 724 40.21 52.21 21.69
CA GLU A 724 39.03 52.94 22.19
C GLU A 724 37.94 51.99 22.68
N LYS A 725 37.69 50.88 21.96
CA LYS A 725 36.73 49.86 22.38
C LYS A 725 37.18 49.09 23.62
N ILE A 726 38.48 48.94 23.86
CA ILE A 726 38.98 48.38 25.12
C ILE A 726 38.79 49.41 26.24
N LYS A 727 39.10 50.69 25.99
CA LYS A 727 38.97 51.79 26.94
C LYS A 727 37.53 52.00 27.41
N SER A 728 36.54 51.88 26.51
CA SER A 728 35.12 52.00 26.86
C SER A 728 34.64 50.94 27.87
N HIS A 729 35.40 49.86 28.06
CA HIS A 729 35.08 48.81 29.01
C HIS A 729 35.93 48.83 30.29
N ILE A 730 37.02 49.61 30.35
CA ILE A 730 37.87 49.84 31.54
C ILE A 730 38.42 51.27 31.53
N GLU A 731 37.91 52.13 32.43
CA GLU A 731 38.35 53.53 32.52
C GLU A 731 39.73 53.71 33.20
N ASN A 732 40.13 52.77 34.07
CA ASN A 732 41.31 52.92 34.96
C ASN A 732 42.62 52.33 34.39
N MET A 733 42.69 51.97 33.11
CA MET A 733 43.89 51.41 32.49
C MET A 733 44.64 52.50 31.71
N LYS A 734 45.96 52.60 31.92
CA LYS A 734 46.84 53.39 31.04
C LYS A 734 46.93 52.69 29.68
N LEU A 735 46.13 53.17 28.73
CA LEU A 735 46.14 52.73 27.33
C LEU A 735 46.86 53.79 26.48
N PRO A 736 47.49 53.39 25.37
CA PRO A 736 48.29 54.30 24.58
C PRO A 736 47.44 55.43 23.99
N SER A 737 47.96 56.66 24.05
CA SER A 737 47.30 57.83 23.46
C SER A 737 47.36 57.76 21.93
N ARG A 738 46.55 58.59 21.24
CA ARG A 738 46.57 58.63 19.77
C ARG A 738 47.96 58.99 19.23
N GLU A 739 48.68 59.86 19.91
CA GLU A 739 50.05 60.27 19.57
C GLU A 739 51.04 59.12 19.79
N GLU A 740 50.89 58.36 20.87
CA GLU A 740 51.70 57.16 21.14
C GLU A 740 51.45 56.07 20.09
N ILE A 741 50.20 55.83 19.69
CA ILE A 741 49.85 54.88 18.63
C ILE A 741 50.47 55.27 17.29
N VAL A 742 50.40 56.54 16.92
CA VAL A 742 51.03 57.06 15.68
C VAL A 742 52.55 56.87 15.73
N THR A 743 53.16 57.16 16.87
CA THR A 743 54.61 56.99 17.06
C THR A 743 54.99 55.50 16.99
N GLU A 744 54.24 54.61 17.64
CA GLU A 744 54.46 53.18 17.61
C GLU A 744 54.28 52.57 16.22
N VAL A 745 53.24 52.96 15.49
CA VAL A 745 53.00 52.50 14.12
C VAL A 745 54.09 53.02 13.19
N SER A 746 54.57 54.25 13.40
CA SER A 746 55.70 54.81 12.64
C SER A 746 57.00 54.03 12.88
N ILE A 747 57.30 53.65 14.13
CA ILE A 747 58.48 52.83 14.45
C ILE A 747 58.38 51.46 13.77
N VAL A 748 57.24 50.79 13.89
CA VAL A 748 57.01 49.47 13.29
C VAL A 748 57.13 49.50 11.77
N ILE A 749 56.57 50.53 11.13
CA ILE A 749 56.66 50.70 9.68
C ILE A 749 58.10 51.03 9.26
N ASN A 750 58.78 51.92 9.98
CA ASN A 750 60.16 52.27 9.70
C ASN A 750 61.10 51.07 9.85
N GLU A 751 60.93 50.24 10.87
CA GLU A 751 61.72 49.01 11.06
C GLU A 751 61.51 48.02 9.90
N ILE A 752 60.26 47.78 9.49
CA ILE A 752 59.95 46.83 8.41
C ILE A 752 60.39 47.35 7.04
N LEU A 753 60.20 48.65 6.76
CA LEU A 753 60.62 49.26 5.50
C LEU A 753 62.14 49.47 5.44
N ALA A 754 62.81 49.69 6.57
CA ALA A 754 64.27 49.79 6.63
C ALA A 754 64.98 48.48 6.25
N GLU A 755 64.33 47.31 6.44
CA GLU A 755 64.83 46.02 5.92
C GLU A 755 65.04 46.06 4.40
N ARG A 756 64.24 46.86 3.68
CA ARG A 756 64.31 47.02 2.22
C ARG A 756 65.10 48.25 1.79
N LEU A 757 64.85 49.40 2.42
CA LEU A 757 65.26 50.70 1.89
C LEU A 757 66.62 51.18 2.42
N LYS A 758 67.01 50.82 3.66
CA LYS A 758 68.24 51.23 4.41
C LYS A 758 68.28 52.64 5.07
N PRO A 759 67.72 53.76 4.55
CA PRO A 759 67.46 54.97 5.35
C PRO A 759 66.01 55.02 5.86
N SER A 760 65.69 56.05 6.67
CA SER A 760 64.32 56.32 7.12
C SER A 760 63.40 56.56 5.91
N PRO A 761 62.29 55.82 5.76
CA PRO A 761 61.45 55.86 4.57
C PRO A 761 60.74 57.21 4.42
N SER A 762 60.59 57.67 3.18
CA SER A 762 59.83 58.89 2.86
C SER A 762 58.31 58.63 2.91
N PRO A 763 57.47 59.66 3.12
CA PRO A 763 56.01 59.51 3.13
C PRO A 763 55.42 58.91 1.84
N GLN A 764 56.10 59.05 0.69
CA GLN A 764 55.69 58.45 -0.57
C GLN A 764 56.00 56.94 -0.60
N GLU A 765 57.15 56.52 -0.05
CA GLU A 765 57.53 55.11 0.03
C GLU A 765 56.63 54.31 1.01
N VAL A 766 56.08 54.97 2.02
CA VAL A 766 55.08 54.36 2.94
C VAL A 766 53.75 54.09 2.22
N LYS A 767 53.37 54.91 1.24
CA LYS A 767 52.18 54.68 0.41
C LYS A 767 52.38 53.49 -0.55
N GLU A 768 53.60 53.30 -1.03
CA GLU A 768 54.00 52.19 -1.91
C GLU A 768 54.39 50.90 -1.15
N MET A 769 53.89 50.71 0.08
CA MET A 769 54.16 49.53 0.88
C MET A 769 53.64 48.24 0.21
N LEU A 770 54.51 47.24 0.08
CA LEU A 770 54.19 45.95 -0.54
C LEU A 770 53.23 45.13 0.34
N ASP A 771 52.49 44.24 -0.30
CA ASP A 771 51.48 43.41 0.34
C ASP A 771 52.05 42.48 1.44
N SER A 772 53.32 42.06 1.28
CA SER A 772 54.07 41.28 2.27
C SER A 772 54.50 42.12 3.49
N GLU A 773 54.80 43.41 3.29
CA GLU A 773 55.15 44.37 4.34
C GLU A 773 53.90 44.76 5.14
N ARG A 774 52.77 45.00 4.46
CA ARG A 774 51.47 45.23 5.11
C ARG A 774 51.07 44.06 6.01
N TYR A 775 51.34 42.82 5.58
CA TYR A 775 51.12 41.63 6.40
C TYR A 775 52.00 41.60 7.66
N LYS A 776 53.30 41.95 7.53
CA LYS A 776 54.23 42.04 8.67
C LYS A 776 53.79 43.11 9.68
N VAL A 777 53.43 44.30 9.19
CA VAL A 777 52.92 45.42 10.01
C VAL A 777 51.63 45.01 10.72
N ALA A 778 50.66 44.45 9.99
CA ALA A 778 49.40 43.95 10.54
C ALA A 778 49.60 42.89 11.63
N LYS A 779 50.60 42.01 11.48
CA LYS A 779 50.95 40.99 12.48
C LYS A 779 51.44 41.60 13.78
N ILE A 780 52.32 42.60 13.72
CA ILE A 780 52.83 43.26 14.93
C ILE A 780 51.71 44.02 15.63
N ILE A 781 50.87 44.74 14.88
CA ILE A 781 49.71 45.47 15.42
C ILE A 781 48.71 44.50 16.06
N ALA A 782 48.37 43.38 15.40
CA ALA A 782 47.46 42.38 15.94
C ALA A 782 47.94 41.79 17.26
N LEU A 783 49.25 41.51 17.40
CA LEU A 783 49.84 41.01 18.64
C LEU A 783 49.79 42.07 19.75
N LYS A 784 50.04 43.35 19.43
CA LYS A 784 49.92 44.45 20.38
C LYS A 784 48.50 44.63 20.88
N ILE A 785 47.50 44.63 19.99
CA ILE A 785 46.07 44.67 20.35
C ILE A 785 45.71 43.51 21.26
N GLY A 786 46.12 42.28 20.91
CA GLY A 786 45.90 41.10 21.74
C GLY A 786 46.49 41.24 23.14
N SER A 787 47.74 41.73 23.25
CA SER A 787 48.38 41.96 24.54
C SER A 787 47.69 43.02 25.40
N LEU A 788 47.13 44.07 24.78
CA LEU A 788 46.36 45.10 25.48
C LEU A 788 45.02 44.55 25.97
N LEU A 789 44.34 43.74 25.13
CA LEU A 789 43.10 43.09 25.49
C LEU A 789 43.30 42.08 26.64
N ASP A 790 44.37 41.29 26.62
CA ASP A 790 44.68 40.33 27.69
C ASP A 790 45.02 41.03 29.01
N LYS A 791 45.77 42.15 28.96
CA LYS A 791 46.03 42.99 30.14
C LYS A 791 44.75 43.61 30.71
N ALA A 792 43.88 44.13 29.83
CA ALA A 792 42.57 44.64 30.18
C ALA A 792 41.72 43.54 30.85
N LEU A 793 41.67 42.36 30.25
CA LEU A 793 40.96 41.20 30.76
C LEU A 793 41.46 40.79 32.16
N TYR A 794 42.77 40.73 32.36
CA TYR A 794 43.37 40.43 33.66
C TYR A 794 43.00 41.47 34.74
N LEU A 795 43.04 42.76 34.41
CA LEU A 795 42.64 43.83 35.34
C LEU A 795 41.17 43.72 35.73
N LYS A 796 40.29 43.48 34.75
CA LYS A 796 38.84 43.30 35.00
C LYS A 796 38.54 42.05 35.82
N PHE A 797 39.30 40.97 35.61
CA PHE A 797 39.22 39.78 36.46
C PHE A 797 39.65 40.06 37.91
N LYS A 798 40.74 40.80 38.11
CA LYS A 798 41.27 41.15 39.44
C LYS A 798 40.36 42.10 40.23
N GLN A 799 39.65 43.00 39.54
CA GLN A 799 38.68 43.92 40.15
C GLN A 799 37.37 43.23 40.58
N LYS A 800 37.14 41.97 40.17
CA LYS A 800 35.96 41.21 40.58
C LYS A 800 36.07 40.90 42.08
N PRO A 801 35.14 41.33 42.95
CA PRO A 801 35.16 40.95 44.35
C PRO A 801 35.06 39.43 44.44
N LYS A 802 35.95 38.77 45.19
CA LYS A 802 35.85 37.35 45.52
C LYS A 802 34.50 37.14 46.23
N LYS A 803 33.52 36.62 45.53
CA LYS A 803 32.31 36.03 46.13
C LYS A 803 32.40 34.53 45.98
#